data_AF-A0A453YZD3-F1
#
_entry.id   AF-A0A453YZD3-F1
#
_cell.length_a   1.000
_cell.length_b   1.000
_cell.length_c   1.000
_cell.angle_alpha   90.00
_cell.angle_beta   90.00
_cell.angle_gamma   90.00
#
_symmetry.space_group_name_H-M   'P 1'
#
loop_
_entity.id
_entity.type
_entity.pdbx_description
1 polymer ?
#
loop_
_entity_poly.entity_id
_entity_poly.type
_entity_poly.pdbx_seq_one_letter_code
_entity_poly.pdbx_strand_id
1 'polypeptide(L)'
;MSGGETKHGDILCIGEIFESIAGKDEQTLARTLERSSIKTMLLFESVYGISPLLHCARTGDMSHLGLVRCLLRSGLCDSETVDSKGRTVLAGLVGAHAQTERTAAAGFLERMIEIVIEGADDSTACYRMLKHNSLPLFKAFLSLKQYDEGRLFECLTCALTKLRVKLFILAMDLELFVLGILADYEFRHLSGKWTGGRGTTVDEWKAQAGVVIDCWSVIGKRYDNASCNDIDNRLLHRLLVIHNHLYFLHYQNQNHQRKFLEHLRLHEAIFCLAVFWNTLTDPPNIVIYRFSVNKRILMEFVRMIAFQLVKVKCFLEQTEQKLREIIGECESTIVHKKESLIAELMEKMRMSCKVTICQQYEAKWIAIGSSNQNPDTLIIEMIKRIRKEDHEWANSKAHELKALQQMQKQWLIEQFEGRLKCIKQPQNVADRILAELKRNPVDRIAASIVASESFDLEHLMRGKDRRTRRKLIKCYGQLRQLYSLHKIYIVFSHVSRVQPANVETFQDCLKRTVMTLGEMLKNTKSTPNMPNGRLKQAVGCMITRRFADIVISLRNSYARPFALSQLLIDANLERRVYSSLPQQTVVIRMVMNLLFVVVMSEVRRSFYGMLMRCGSLDALRSLLIYTSKQDVFFTPIQTVFGQVTQYFANVKGLLEELSKYPFGNTVEFTKIQEQFQIQCGIVEEVKAMIAADKELDYESLRQK
;
A
#
# COMPACT_ATOMS: atom_id res chain seq x y z
N MET A 1 -20.43 -23.15 -36.58
CA MET A 1 -20.71 -24.52 -37.07
C MET A 1 -19.51 -25.01 -37.85
N SER A 2 -18.84 -26.04 -37.36
CA SER A 2 -17.89 -26.87 -38.14
C SER A 2 -18.02 -28.30 -37.61
N GLY A 3 -18.78 -29.13 -38.31
CA GLY A 3 -18.91 -30.55 -38.01
C GLY A 3 -17.59 -31.24 -38.31
N GLY A 4 -16.84 -31.57 -37.25
CA GLY A 4 -15.70 -32.48 -37.35
C GLY A 4 -16.22 -33.89 -37.13
N GLU A 5 -15.97 -34.78 -38.09
CA GLU A 5 -16.23 -36.22 -37.98
C GLU A 5 -15.70 -36.74 -36.63
N THR A 6 -16.62 -37.16 -35.77
CA THR A 6 -16.31 -37.89 -34.54
C THR A 6 -15.77 -39.25 -34.96
N LYS A 7 -14.46 -39.48 -34.80
CA LYS A 7 -13.83 -40.77 -35.11
C LYS A 7 -14.54 -41.85 -34.29
N HIS A 8 -14.99 -42.92 -34.94
CA HIS A 8 -15.69 -44.05 -34.30
C HIS A 8 -14.96 -44.58 -33.05
N GLY A 9 -13.62 -44.50 -33.05
CA GLY A 9 -12.77 -44.86 -31.90
C GLY A 9 -12.95 -43.98 -30.65
N ASP A 10 -13.23 -42.68 -30.78
CA ASP A 10 -13.44 -41.78 -29.63
C ASP A 10 -14.77 -42.12 -28.91
N ILE A 11 -15.79 -42.52 -29.67
CA ILE A 11 -17.10 -42.94 -29.12
C ILE A 11 -16.99 -44.27 -28.38
N LEU A 12 -16.20 -45.21 -28.91
CA LEU A 12 -15.89 -46.47 -28.23
C LEU A 12 -15.11 -46.23 -26.91
N CYS A 13 -14.12 -45.34 -26.92
CA CYS A 13 -13.34 -45.02 -25.72
C CYS A 13 -14.19 -44.40 -24.60
N ILE A 14 -15.13 -43.49 -24.91
CA ILE A 14 -15.99 -42.92 -23.86
C ILE A 14 -16.95 -43.95 -23.25
N GLY A 15 -17.43 -44.91 -24.05
CA GLY A 15 -18.24 -46.03 -23.58
C GLY A 15 -17.44 -46.98 -22.68
N GLU A 16 -16.23 -47.35 -23.10
CA GLU A 16 -15.30 -48.16 -22.29
C GLU A 16 -14.94 -47.48 -20.95
N ILE A 17 -14.73 -46.15 -20.94
CA ILE A 17 -14.50 -45.39 -19.70
C ILE A 17 -15.72 -45.46 -18.78
N PHE A 18 -16.92 -45.28 -19.33
CA PHE A 18 -18.16 -45.34 -18.55
C PHE A 18 -18.38 -46.73 -17.92
N GLU A 19 -18.25 -47.79 -18.73
CA GLU A 19 -18.38 -49.18 -18.28
C GLU A 19 -17.29 -49.57 -17.28
N SER A 20 -16.04 -49.11 -17.47
CA SER A 20 -14.96 -49.39 -16.51
C SER A 20 -15.18 -48.72 -15.16
N ILE A 21 -15.76 -47.50 -15.14
CA ILE A 21 -16.15 -46.83 -13.90
C ILE A 21 -17.32 -47.57 -13.23
N ALA A 22 -18.34 -47.95 -13.98
CA ALA A 22 -19.49 -48.68 -13.45
C ALA A 22 -19.13 -50.09 -12.94
N GLY A 23 -18.24 -50.78 -13.66
CA GLY A 23 -17.76 -52.13 -13.37
C GLY A 23 -16.57 -52.18 -12.38
N LYS A 24 -16.06 -51.02 -11.94
CA LYS A 24 -14.92 -50.92 -11.00
C LYS A 24 -13.62 -51.57 -11.52
N ASP A 25 -13.42 -51.58 -12.84
CA ASP A 25 -12.27 -52.24 -13.48
C ASP A 25 -11.13 -51.25 -13.74
N GLU A 26 -10.15 -51.24 -12.83
CA GLU A 26 -8.98 -50.36 -12.92
C GLU A 26 -8.06 -50.69 -14.10
N GLN A 27 -7.93 -51.97 -14.46
CA GLN A 27 -7.00 -52.40 -15.51
C GLN A 27 -7.52 -52.04 -16.89
N THR A 28 -8.83 -52.16 -17.10
CA THR A 28 -9.47 -51.74 -18.35
C THR A 28 -9.50 -50.22 -18.45
N LEU A 29 -9.82 -49.51 -17.36
CA LEU A 29 -9.76 -48.05 -17.34
C LEU A 29 -8.35 -47.51 -17.68
N ALA A 30 -7.29 -48.06 -17.08
CA ALA A 30 -5.92 -47.64 -17.37
C ALA A 30 -5.54 -47.83 -18.85
N ARG A 31 -5.84 -49.00 -19.42
CA ARG A 31 -5.58 -49.31 -20.84
C ARG A 31 -6.37 -48.40 -21.79
N THR A 32 -7.59 -48.02 -21.43
CA THR A 32 -8.40 -47.09 -22.24
C THR A 32 -7.89 -45.65 -22.10
N LEU A 33 -7.41 -45.23 -20.93
CA LEU A 33 -6.82 -43.90 -20.72
C LEU A 33 -5.50 -43.70 -21.51
N GLU A 34 -4.67 -44.73 -21.64
CA GLU A 34 -3.44 -44.68 -22.48
C GLU A 34 -3.75 -44.40 -23.96
N ARG A 35 -4.93 -44.79 -24.43
CA ARG A 35 -5.41 -44.60 -25.81
C ARG A 35 -6.29 -43.35 -25.95
N SER A 36 -6.59 -42.66 -24.85
CA SER A 36 -7.48 -41.51 -24.80
C SER A 36 -6.73 -40.18 -24.93
N SER A 37 -7.46 -39.14 -25.31
CA SER A 37 -6.93 -37.77 -25.40
C SER A 37 -7.83 -36.78 -24.64
N ILE A 38 -7.38 -35.52 -24.53
CA ILE A 38 -8.21 -34.42 -23.98
C ILE A 38 -9.53 -34.30 -24.77
N LYS A 39 -9.51 -34.54 -26.09
CA LYS A 39 -10.72 -34.54 -26.94
C LYS A 39 -11.71 -35.64 -26.52
N THR A 40 -11.21 -36.81 -26.12
CA THR A 40 -12.02 -37.93 -25.62
C THR A 40 -12.71 -37.56 -24.31
N MET A 41 -12.03 -36.86 -23.39
CA MET A 41 -12.62 -36.37 -22.14
C MET A 41 -13.72 -35.32 -22.38
N LEU A 42 -13.48 -34.37 -23.27
CA LEU A 42 -14.47 -33.35 -23.64
C LEU A 42 -15.70 -33.96 -24.34
N LEU A 43 -15.50 -35.01 -25.15
CA LEU A 43 -16.60 -35.76 -25.76
C LEU A 43 -17.41 -36.50 -24.71
N PHE A 44 -16.76 -37.12 -23.72
CA PHE A 44 -17.43 -37.76 -22.58
C PHE A 44 -18.32 -36.75 -21.85
N GLU A 45 -17.78 -35.56 -21.51
CA GLU A 45 -18.54 -34.49 -20.87
C GLU A 45 -19.73 -34.01 -21.72
N SER A 46 -19.56 -33.91 -23.03
CA SER A 46 -20.64 -33.51 -23.93
C SER A 46 -21.75 -34.55 -24.04
N VAL A 47 -21.42 -35.84 -23.94
CA VAL A 47 -22.38 -36.95 -24.08
C VAL A 47 -23.10 -37.23 -22.76
N TYR A 48 -22.35 -37.30 -21.65
CA TYR A 48 -22.89 -37.67 -20.33
C TYR A 48 -23.21 -36.47 -19.44
N GLY A 49 -22.85 -35.25 -19.84
CA GLY A 49 -23.08 -34.02 -19.06
C GLY A 49 -22.24 -33.92 -17.79
N ILE A 50 -21.22 -34.76 -17.64
CA ILE A 50 -20.39 -34.90 -16.43
C ILE A 50 -18.98 -35.37 -16.81
N SER A 51 -17.96 -34.91 -16.07
CA SER A 51 -16.59 -35.40 -16.30
C SER A 51 -16.42 -36.83 -15.76
N PRO A 52 -15.53 -37.66 -16.36
CA PRO A 52 -15.28 -39.02 -15.88
C PRO A 52 -14.88 -39.06 -14.39
N LEU A 53 -14.04 -38.11 -13.97
CA LEU A 53 -13.60 -37.99 -12.57
C LEU A 53 -14.76 -37.60 -11.65
N LEU A 54 -15.63 -36.67 -12.07
CA LEU A 54 -16.79 -36.29 -11.27
C LEU A 54 -17.84 -37.41 -11.22
N HIS A 55 -18.00 -38.18 -12.31
CA HIS A 55 -18.86 -39.35 -12.34
C HIS A 55 -18.36 -40.40 -11.35
N CYS A 56 -17.08 -40.78 -11.46
CA CYS A 56 -16.42 -41.73 -10.56
C CYS A 56 -16.47 -41.28 -9.09
N ALA A 57 -16.37 -39.97 -8.82
CA ALA A 57 -16.49 -39.43 -7.47
C ALA A 57 -17.93 -39.47 -6.94
N ARG A 58 -18.94 -39.15 -7.76
CA ARG A 58 -20.36 -39.11 -7.34
C ARG A 58 -20.95 -40.49 -7.09
N THR A 59 -20.58 -41.48 -7.89
CA THR A 59 -21.01 -42.88 -7.74
C THR A 59 -20.09 -43.66 -6.81
N GLY A 60 -18.98 -43.05 -6.40
CA GLY A 60 -17.86 -43.70 -5.74
C GLY A 60 -18.09 -44.01 -4.26
N ASP A 61 -17.60 -45.18 -3.88
CA ASP A 61 -17.31 -45.62 -2.52
C ASP A 61 -15.81 -45.97 -2.43
N MET A 62 -15.36 -46.53 -1.30
CA MET A 62 -13.95 -46.94 -1.10
C MET A 62 -13.37 -47.83 -2.22
N SER A 63 -14.20 -48.60 -2.93
CA SER A 63 -13.75 -49.47 -4.03
C SER A 63 -13.44 -48.72 -5.34
N HIS A 64 -13.73 -47.42 -5.42
CA HIS A 64 -13.45 -46.58 -6.59
C HIS A 64 -12.14 -45.77 -6.47
N LEU A 65 -11.41 -45.90 -5.35
CA LEU A 65 -10.21 -45.11 -5.11
C LEU A 65 -9.09 -45.36 -6.13
N GLY A 66 -8.90 -46.60 -6.58
CA GLY A 66 -7.88 -46.88 -7.60
C GLY A 66 -8.30 -46.41 -9.00
N LEU A 67 -9.59 -46.37 -9.32
CA LEU A 67 -10.10 -45.70 -10.53
C LEU A 67 -9.79 -44.20 -10.51
N VAL A 68 -10.02 -43.53 -9.37
CA VAL A 68 -9.68 -42.11 -9.20
C VAL A 68 -8.18 -41.87 -9.37
N ARG A 69 -7.33 -42.73 -8.81
CA ARG A 69 -5.88 -42.65 -9.00
C ARG A 69 -5.50 -42.81 -10.47
N CYS A 70 -6.12 -43.73 -11.21
CA CYS A 70 -5.88 -43.91 -12.64
C CYS A 70 -6.26 -42.65 -13.43
N LEU A 71 -7.43 -42.07 -13.16
CA LEU A 71 -7.91 -40.85 -13.81
C LEU A 71 -6.99 -39.66 -13.56
N LEU A 72 -6.57 -39.43 -12.30
CA LEU A 72 -5.67 -38.31 -11.97
C LEU A 72 -4.25 -38.52 -12.51
N ARG A 73 -3.73 -39.75 -12.47
CA ARG A 73 -2.39 -40.08 -13.01
C ARG A 73 -2.30 -39.95 -14.53
N SER A 74 -3.41 -40.12 -15.24
CA SER A 74 -3.44 -39.95 -16.70
C SER A 74 -3.09 -38.52 -17.15
N GLY A 75 -3.24 -37.51 -16.27
CA GLY A 75 -3.10 -36.10 -16.63
C GLY A 75 -4.22 -35.58 -17.55
N LEU A 76 -5.17 -36.42 -17.94
CA LEU A 76 -6.32 -36.06 -18.77
C LEU A 76 -7.50 -35.53 -17.93
N CYS A 77 -7.53 -35.85 -16.64
CA CYS A 77 -8.54 -35.38 -15.69
C CYS A 77 -7.89 -34.55 -14.57
N ASP A 78 -8.51 -33.42 -14.23
CA ASP A 78 -8.07 -32.56 -13.13
C ASP A 78 -9.14 -32.51 -12.02
N SER A 79 -8.71 -32.70 -10.77
CA SER A 79 -9.54 -32.52 -9.58
C SER A 79 -10.14 -31.11 -9.45
N GLU A 80 -9.54 -30.13 -10.13
CA GLU A 80 -9.99 -28.73 -10.19
C GLU A 80 -11.09 -28.48 -11.23
N THR A 81 -11.47 -29.48 -12.03
CA THR A 81 -12.62 -29.36 -12.95
C THR A 81 -13.89 -29.06 -12.17
N VAL A 82 -14.65 -28.06 -12.65
CA VAL A 82 -15.86 -27.57 -12.00
C VAL A 82 -17.12 -28.15 -12.63
N ASP A 83 -18.11 -28.47 -11.79
CA ASP A 83 -19.44 -28.86 -12.24
C ASP A 83 -20.25 -27.67 -12.79
N SER A 84 -21.45 -27.93 -13.29
CA SER A 84 -22.37 -26.89 -13.79
C SER A 84 -22.80 -25.86 -12.73
N LYS A 85 -22.49 -26.10 -11.44
CA LYS A 85 -22.70 -25.17 -10.32
C LYS A 85 -21.40 -24.47 -9.89
N GLY A 86 -20.32 -24.61 -10.66
CA GLY A 86 -19.03 -23.99 -10.39
C GLY A 86 -18.22 -24.64 -9.25
N ARG A 87 -18.59 -25.86 -8.81
CA ARG A 87 -17.90 -26.55 -7.70
C ARG A 87 -16.94 -27.59 -8.24
N THR A 88 -15.73 -27.63 -7.69
CA THR A 88 -14.76 -28.68 -8.03
C THR A 88 -15.23 -30.07 -7.57
N VAL A 89 -14.62 -31.14 -8.10
CA VAL A 89 -14.97 -32.52 -7.74
C VAL A 89 -14.98 -32.74 -6.22
N LEU A 90 -13.90 -32.34 -5.53
CA LEU A 90 -13.80 -32.45 -4.08
C LEU A 90 -14.80 -31.55 -3.34
N ALA A 91 -15.00 -30.30 -3.80
CA ALA A 91 -15.96 -29.39 -3.17
C ALA A 91 -17.41 -29.90 -3.29
N GLY A 92 -17.75 -30.56 -4.41
CA GLY A 92 -19.03 -31.18 -4.65
C GLY A 92 -19.30 -32.37 -3.72
N LEU A 93 -18.27 -33.17 -3.43
CA LEU A 93 -18.35 -34.30 -2.49
C LEU A 93 -18.72 -33.82 -1.09
N VAL A 94 -18.09 -32.76 -0.57
CA VAL A 94 -18.39 -32.24 0.78
C VAL A 94 -19.87 -31.87 0.94
N GLY A 95 -20.49 -31.30 -0.09
CA GLY A 95 -21.91 -30.96 -0.08
C GLY A 95 -22.85 -32.18 -0.05
N ALA A 96 -22.46 -33.27 -0.71
CA ALA A 96 -23.21 -34.54 -0.67
C ALA A 96 -23.00 -35.29 0.66
N HIS A 97 -21.81 -35.15 1.27
CA HIS A 97 -21.50 -35.72 2.59
C HIS A 97 -22.26 -35.04 3.73
N ALA A 98 -22.52 -33.74 3.65
CA ALA A 98 -23.30 -33.01 4.67
C ALA A 98 -24.78 -33.45 4.76
N GLN A 99 -25.29 -34.18 3.75
CA GLN A 99 -26.69 -34.61 3.66
C GLN A 99 -26.90 -36.10 3.97
N THR A 100 -25.82 -36.87 4.17
CA THR A 100 -25.89 -38.33 4.33
C THR A 100 -25.08 -38.78 5.55
N GLU A 101 -25.74 -39.10 6.67
CA GLU A 101 -25.14 -39.66 7.90
C GLU A 101 -24.61 -41.10 7.72
N ARG A 102 -23.79 -41.35 6.70
CA ARG A 102 -23.12 -42.64 6.50
C ARG A 102 -21.63 -42.49 6.78
N THR A 103 -21.18 -43.09 7.87
CA THR A 103 -19.77 -43.19 8.33
C THR A 103 -18.80 -43.71 7.25
N ALA A 104 -19.27 -44.52 6.29
CA ALA A 104 -18.46 -44.99 5.17
C ALA A 104 -18.09 -43.90 4.14
N ALA A 105 -18.90 -42.83 4.05
CA ALA A 105 -18.69 -41.74 3.09
C ALA A 105 -17.63 -40.73 3.57
N ALA A 106 -17.46 -40.57 4.89
CA ALA A 106 -16.42 -39.72 5.48
C ALA A 106 -15.01 -40.23 5.13
N GLY A 107 -14.78 -41.55 5.23
CA GLY A 107 -13.50 -42.17 4.85
C GLY A 107 -13.18 -42.02 3.35
N PHE A 108 -14.19 -41.96 2.48
CA PHE A 108 -13.98 -41.76 1.05
C PHE A 108 -13.46 -40.35 0.74
N LEU A 109 -14.06 -39.30 1.32
CA LEU A 109 -13.58 -37.92 1.16
C LEU A 109 -12.14 -37.75 1.66
N GLU A 110 -11.83 -38.31 2.83
CA GLU A 110 -10.49 -38.27 3.40
C GLU A 110 -9.45 -38.89 2.47
N ARG A 111 -9.73 -40.08 1.91
CA ARG A 111 -8.86 -40.72 0.92
C ARG A 111 -8.77 -39.94 -0.39
N MET A 112 -9.85 -39.30 -0.83
CA MET A 112 -9.82 -38.41 -2.00
C MET A 112 -8.91 -37.21 -1.77
N ILE A 113 -8.95 -36.59 -0.59
CA ILE A 113 -8.04 -35.51 -0.19
C ILE A 113 -6.59 -36.01 -0.22
N GLU A 114 -6.31 -37.18 0.38
CA GLU A 114 -4.99 -37.80 0.38
C GLU A 114 -4.43 -38.06 -1.02
N ILE A 115 -5.26 -38.52 -1.96
CA ILE A 115 -4.85 -38.76 -3.35
C ILE A 115 -4.46 -37.43 -4.03
N VAL A 116 -5.23 -36.36 -3.82
CA VAL A 116 -4.97 -35.06 -4.49
C VAL A 116 -3.71 -34.38 -3.94
N ILE A 117 -3.36 -34.61 -2.67
CA ILE A 117 -2.13 -34.10 -2.06
C ILE A 117 -0.98 -35.10 -2.09
N GLU A 118 -1.16 -36.26 -2.73
CA GLU A 118 -0.13 -37.30 -2.82
C GLU A 118 1.16 -36.71 -3.45
N GLY A 119 2.29 -36.94 -2.79
CA GLY A 119 3.61 -36.42 -3.20
C GLY A 119 3.82 -34.91 -3.08
N ALA A 120 2.88 -34.15 -2.52
CA ALA A 120 3.03 -32.72 -2.27
C ALA A 120 3.69 -32.45 -0.90
N ASP A 121 4.57 -31.44 -0.84
CA ASP A 121 4.97 -30.86 0.44
C ASP A 121 3.79 -30.10 1.08
N ASP A 122 3.85 -29.83 2.38
CA ASP A 122 2.75 -29.19 3.12
C ASP A 122 2.29 -27.87 2.50
N SER A 123 3.24 -27.08 1.99
CA SER A 123 2.94 -25.80 1.33
C SER A 123 2.16 -26.00 0.02
N THR A 124 2.54 -27.01 -0.78
CA THR A 124 1.82 -27.36 -2.01
C THR A 124 0.49 -28.05 -1.72
N ALA A 125 0.39 -28.82 -0.64
CA ALA A 125 -0.86 -29.42 -0.20
C ALA A 125 -1.89 -28.34 0.18
N CYS A 126 -1.50 -27.38 1.03
CA CYS A 126 -2.33 -26.21 1.36
C CYS A 126 -2.73 -25.44 0.10
N TYR A 127 -1.78 -25.21 -0.83
CA TYR A 127 -2.06 -24.55 -2.10
C TYR A 127 -3.09 -25.31 -2.96
N ARG A 128 -2.93 -26.63 -3.14
CA ARG A 128 -3.88 -27.47 -3.91
C ARG A 128 -5.27 -27.41 -3.28
N MET A 129 -5.37 -27.53 -1.97
CA MET A 129 -6.64 -27.52 -1.25
C MET A 129 -7.36 -26.16 -1.32
N LEU A 130 -6.64 -25.05 -1.20
CA LEU A 130 -7.22 -23.71 -1.33
C LEU A 130 -7.75 -23.43 -2.75
N LYS A 131 -7.17 -24.03 -3.80
CA LYS A 131 -7.67 -23.88 -5.18
C LYS A 131 -9.06 -24.47 -5.41
N HIS A 132 -9.49 -25.43 -4.60
CA HIS A 132 -10.85 -25.95 -4.67
C HIS A 132 -11.91 -24.95 -4.22
N ASN A 133 -11.47 -23.83 -3.63
CA ASN A 133 -12.28 -22.66 -3.27
C ASN A 133 -13.51 -23.00 -2.41
N SER A 134 -13.34 -23.92 -1.46
CA SER A 134 -14.40 -24.44 -0.60
C SER A 134 -13.92 -24.47 0.85
N LEU A 135 -14.53 -23.63 1.69
CA LEU A 135 -14.24 -23.58 3.12
C LEU A 135 -14.52 -24.92 3.83
N PRO A 136 -15.66 -25.60 3.59
CA PRO A 136 -15.93 -26.90 4.19
C PRO A 136 -14.87 -27.96 3.85
N LEU A 137 -14.44 -28.02 2.58
CA LEU A 137 -13.37 -28.94 2.15
C LEU A 137 -12.04 -28.60 2.83
N PHE A 138 -11.71 -27.31 2.89
CA PHE A 138 -10.47 -26.87 3.50
C PHE A 138 -10.41 -27.22 5.00
N LYS A 139 -11.53 -27.09 5.72
CA LYS A 139 -11.64 -27.54 7.10
C LYS A 139 -11.44 -29.04 7.24
N ALA A 140 -12.05 -29.85 6.38
CA ALA A 140 -11.86 -31.30 6.38
C ALA A 140 -10.38 -31.69 6.15
N PHE A 141 -9.71 -31.01 5.22
CA PHE A 141 -8.27 -31.18 4.98
C PHE A 141 -7.43 -30.85 6.22
N LEU A 142 -7.70 -29.73 6.90
CA LEU A 142 -6.98 -29.36 8.12
C LEU A 142 -7.19 -30.38 9.25
N SER A 143 -8.42 -30.89 9.41
CA SER A 143 -8.73 -31.94 10.37
C SER A 143 -7.98 -33.25 10.09
N LEU A 144 -7.75 -33.58 8.80
CA LEU A 144 -7.00 -34.77 8.39
C LEU A 144 -5.49 -34.64 8.61
N LYS A 145 -4.91 -33.47 8.29
CA LYS A 145 -3.44 -33.27 8.38
C LYS A 145 -2.93 -32.92 9.76
N GLN A 146 -3.75 -32.33 10.63
CA GLN A 146 -3.38 -31.95 12.00
C GLN A 146 -2.04 -31.21 12.09
N TYR A 147 -1.94 -30.07 11.39
CA TYR A 147 -0.74 -29.25 11.41
C TYR A 147 -0.47 -28.65 12.79
N ASP A 148 0.81 -28.60 13.18
CA ASP A 148 1.26 -27.66 14.21
C ASP A 148 0.97 -26.21 13.79
N GLU A 149 0.65 -25.34 14.75
CA GLU A 149 0.24 -23.96 14.46
C GLU A 149 1.30 -23.18 13.67
N GLY A 150 2.58 -23.33 14.01
CA GLY A 150 3.67 -22.64 13.31
C GLY A 150 3.88 -23.18 11.90
N ARG A 151 3.80 -24.50 11.75
CA ARG A 151 3.90 -25.14 10.43
C ARG A 151 2.73 -24.75 9.53
N LEU A 152 1.51 -24.70 10.08
CA LEU A 152 0.32 -24.26 9.35
C LEU A 152 0.47 -22.82 8.88
N PHE A 153 0.96 -21.93 9.74
CA PHE A 153 1.21 -20.52 9.42
C PHE A 153 2.17 -20.37 8.23
N GLU A 154 3.32 -21.06 8.25
CA GLU A 154 4.28 -21.05 7.14
C GLU A 154 3.65 -21.56 5.84
N CYS A 155 2.97 -22.71 5.90
CA CYS A 155 2.39 -23.35 4.73
C CYS A 155 1.27 -22.51 4.11
N LEU A 156 0.40 -21.92 4.93
CA LEU A 156 -0.67 -21.01 4.50
C LEU A 156 -0.10 -19.74 3.89
N THR A 157 0.94 -19.15 4.49
CA THR A 157 1.58 -17.94 3.97
C THR A 157 2.21 -18.20 2.60
N CYS A 158 2.92 -19.32 2.43
CA CYS A 158 3.46 -19.74 1.15
C CYS A 158 2.35 -20.02 0.12
N ALA A 159 1.30 -20.74 0.52
CA ALA A 159 0.18 -21.08 -0.36
C ALA A 159 -0.59 -19.84 -0.82
N LEU A 160 -0.92 -18.92 0.09
CA LEU A 160 -1.59 -17.65 -0.22
C LEU A 160 -0.73 -16.75 -1.10
N THR A 161 0.58 -16.67 -0.82
CA THR A 161 1.51 -15.94 -1.69
C THR A 161 1.47 -16.50 -3.10
N LYS A 162 1.49 -17.83 -3.25
CA LYS A 162 1.42 -18.51 -4.55
C LYS A 162 0.08 -18.30 -5.27
N LEU A 163 -1.04 -18.31 -4.55
CA LEU A 163 -2.37 -18.01 -5.10
C LEU A 163 -2.49 -16.58 -5.59
N ARG A 164 -2.09 -15.61 -4.75
CA ARG A 164 -2.09 -14.17 -5.10
C ARG A 164 -1.21 -13.89 -6.30
N VAL A 165 -0.03 -14.49 -6.35
CA VAL A 165 0.89 -14.39 -7.48
C VAL A 165 0.26 -14.96 -8.77
N LYS A 166 -0.54 -16.03 -8.67
CA LYS A 166 -1.30 -16.60 -9.80
C LYS A 166 -2.64 -15.93 -10.06
N LEU A 167 -2.96 -14.83 -9.36
CA LEU A 167 -4.22 -14.10 -9.47
C LEU A 167 -5.46 -14.97 -9.24
N PHE A 168 -5.34 -16.02 -8.42
CA PHE A 168 -6.49 -16.84 -8.04
C PHE A 168 -7.29 -16.14 -6.94
N ILE A 169 -8.56 -15.86 -7.20
CA ILE A 169 -9.46 -15.18 -6.26
C ILE A 169 -10.14 -16.23 -5.38
N LEU A 170 -9.91 -16.16 -4.07
CA LEU A 170 -10.58 -16.99 -3.09
C LEU A 170 -12.00 -16.47 -2.81
N ALA A 171 -12.89 -17.37 -2.45
CA ALA A 171 -14.19 -17.05 -1.91
C ALA A 171 -14.01 -16.31 -0.57
N MET A 172 -14.84 -15.30 -0.34
CA MET A 172 -14.69 -14.37 0.78
C MET A 172 -14.64 -15.08 2.15
N ASP A 173 -15.47 -16.10 2.34
CA ASP A 173 -15.53 -16.89 3.56
C ASP A 173 -14.25 -17.69 3.82
N LEU A 174 -13.70 -18.32 2.77
CA LEU A 174 -12.42 -19.03 2.84
C LEU A 174 -11.26 -18.06 3.05
N GLU A 175 -11.25 -16.93 2.36
CA GLU A 175 -10.21 -15.90 2.53
C GLU A 175 -10.21 -15.35 3.96
N LEU A 176 -11.37 -14.98 4.50
CA LEU A 176 -11.50 -14.50 5.88
C LEU A 176 -11.06 -15.56 6.89
N PHE A 177 -11.41 -16.83 6.67
CA PHE A 177 -11.00 -17.93 7.54
C PHE A 177 -9.47 -18.09 7.58
N VAL A 178 -8.81 -18.11 6.41
CA VAL A 178 -7.35 -18.26 6.34
C VAL A 178 -6.64 -17.03 6.91
N LEU A 179 -7.10 -15.82 6.57
CA LEU A 179 -6.55 -14.59 7.14
C LEU A 179 -6.75 -14.52 8.66
N GLY A 180 -7.87 -15.03 9.17
CA GLY A 180 -8.10 -15.15 10.60
C GLY A 180 -7.07 -16.04 11.30
N ILE A 181 -6.75 -17.20 10.72
CA ILE A 181 -5.71 -18.10 11.26
C ILE A 181 -4.34 -17.41 11.25
N LEU A 182 -3.97 -16.76 10.14
CA LEU A 182 -2.70 -16.05 10.04
C LEU A 182 -2.59 -14.90 11.03
N ALA A 183 -3.64 -14.08 11.13
CA ALA A 183 -3.68 -12.92 12.02
C ALA A 183 -3.65 -13.35 13.49
N ASP A 184 -4.33 -14.43 13.86
CA ASP A 184 -4.30 -14.97 15.22
C ASP A 184 -2.91 -15.52 15.60
N TYR A 185 -2.27 -16.26 14.69
CA TYR A 185 -0.90 -16.72 14.90
C TYR A 185 0.08 -15.56 14.99
N GLU A 186 -0.02 -14.58 14.08
CA GLU A 186 0.76 -13.35 14.12
C GLU A 186 0.55 -12.63 15.45
N PHE A 187 -0.70 -12.52 15.91
CA PHE A 187 -1.04 -11.86 17.15
C PHE A 187 -0.41 -12.57 18.37
N ARG A 188 -0.50 -13.89 18.44
CA ARG A 188 -0.01 -14.68 19.58
C ARG A 188 1.51 -14.85 19.61
N HIS A 189 2.15 -14.97 18.44
CA HIS A 189 3.56 -15.40 18.33
C HIS A 189 4.49 -14.37 17.70
N LEU A 190 3.98 -13.49 16.82
CA LEU A 190 4.81 -12.53 16.05
C LEU A 190 4.64 -11.07 16.50
N SER A 191 3.62 -10.76 17.30
CA SER A 191 3.48 -9.45 17.97
C SER A 191 4.59 -9.14 18.97
N GLY A 192 5.41 -10.15 19.32
CA GLY A 192 6.28 -10.13 20.48
C GLY A 192 5.50 -9.96 21.79
N LYS A 193 6.17 -10.16 22.92
CA LYS A 193 5.76 -9.39 24.12
C LYS A 193 6.05 -7.94 23.77
N TRP A 194 5.09 -7.23 23.19
CA TRP A 194 5.21 -5.79 22.99
C TRP A 194 5.25 -5.13 24.37
N THR A 195 6.44 -5.03 24.96
CA THR A 195 6.66 -4.47 26.30
C THR A 195 6.49 -2.95 26.34
N GLY A 196 5.96 -2.33 25.28
CA GLY A 196 5.89 -0.87 25.16
C GLY A 196 7.26 -0.21 25.23
N GLY A 197 8.34 -0.98 25.12
CA GLY A 197 9.71 -0.50 25.18
C GLY A 197 10.10 0.14 23.84
N ARG A 198 10.36 1.44 23.87
CA ARG A 198 11.03 2.14 22.76
C ARG A 198 12.30 1.38 22.34
N GLY A 199 12.42 1.06 21.06
CA GLY A 199 13.71 0.94 20.37
C GLY A 199 14.64 -0.20 20.79
N THR A 200 14.23 -1.46 20.66
CA THR A 200 15.14 -2.59 20.88
C THR A 200 16.13 -2.84 19.72
N THR A 201 15.90 -2.31 18.51
CA THR A 201 16.92 -2.29 17.45
C THR A 201 17.04 -0.89 16.84
N VAL A 202 18.02 -0.14 17.33
CA VAL A 202 18.39 1.20 16.83
C VAL A 202 18.63 1.21 15.31
N ASP A 203 19.04 0.06 14.75
CA ASP A 203 19.43 -0.13 13.35
C ASP A 203 18.38 -0.82 12.47
N GLU A 204 17.14 -1.01 12.91
CA GLU A 204 16.13 -1.73 12.13
C GLU A 204 15.96 -1.15 10.72
N TRP A 205 15.99 0.17 10.59
CA TRP A 205 15.90 0.86 9.30
C TRP A 205 17.04 0.48 8.32
N LYS A 206 18.24 0.14 8.82
CA LYS A 206 19.37 -0.32 7.99
C LYS A 206 19.04 -1.68 7.36
N ALA A 207 18.37 -2.56 8.10
CA ALA A 207 17.91 -3.86 7.59
C ALA A 207 16.78 -3.67 6.57
N GLN A 208 15.78 -2.84 6.89
CA GLN A 208 14.67 -2.54 5.97
C GLN A 208 15.18 -1.93 4.65
N ALA A 209 16.13 -0.98 4.72
CA ALA A 209 16.78 -0.41 3.54
C ALA A 209 17.59 -1.47 2.77
N GLY A 210 18.29 -2.36 3.48
CA GLY A 210 19.03 -3.49 2.89
C GLY A 210 18.15 -4.36 2.02
N VAL A 211 16.98 -4.78 2.50
CA VAL A 211 16.06 -5.62 1.71
C VAL A 211 15.60 -4.92 0.44
N VAL A 212 15.31 -3.61 0.49
CA VAL A 212 14.94 -2.83 -0.71
C VAL A 212 16.10 -2.81 -1.72
N ILE A 213 17.33 -2.59 -1.25
CA ILE A 213 18.55 -2.56 -2.08
C ILE A 213 18.78 -3.93 -2.72
N ASP A 214 18.64 -5.02 -1.95
CA ASP A 214 18.84 -6.38 -2.44
C ASP A 214 17.78 -6.77 -3.46
N CYS A 215 16.51 -6.43 -3.20
CA CYS A 215 15.44 -6.61 -4.17
C CYS A 215 15.72 -5.84 -5.46
N TRP A 216 16.15 -4.58 -5.35
CA TRP A 216 16.53 -3.78 -6.50
C TRP A 216 17.72 -4.37 -7.26
N SER A 217 18.72 -4.95 -6.59
CA SER A 217 19.89 -5.54 -7.28
C SER A 217 19.50 -6.64 -8.27
N VAL A 218 18.47 -7.44 -7.92
CA VAL A 218 17.93 -8.50 -8.80
C VAL A 218 17.02 -7.91 -9.85
N ILE A 219 16.17 -6.94 -9.48
CA ILE A 219 15.28 -6.25 -10.42
C ILE A 219 16.10 -5.52 -11.49
N GLY A 220 17.11 -4.74 -11.09
CA GLY A 220 17.97 -3.95 -11.96
C GLY A 220 18.72 -4.80 -12.98
N LYS A 221 19.19 -5.99 -12.60
CA LYS A 221 19.93 -6.89 -13.51
C LYS A 221 19.05 -7.52 -14.59
N ARG A 222 17.80 -7.88 -14.25
CA ARG A 222 16.94 -8.69 -15.13
C ARG A 222 15.79 -7.92 -15.76
N TYR A 223 15.22 -6.97 -15.04
CA TYR A 223 13.94 -6.32 -15.37
C TYR A 223 14.05 -4.81 -15.60
N ASP A 224 15.18 -4.12 -15.29
CA ASP A 224 15.40 -2.72 -15.70
C ASP A 224 15.78 -2.63 -17.19
N ASN A 225 14.89 -3.16 -18.01
CA ASN A 225 14.91 -3.07 -19.46
C ASN A 225 13.75 -2.16 -19.92
N ALA A 226 13.82 -1.67 -21.15
CA ALA A 226 12.77 -0.81 -21.70
C ALA A 226 11.47 -1.57 -22.03
N SER A 227 11.41 -2.88 -21.79
CA SER A 227 10.28 -3.76 -22.12
C SER A 227 9.27 -3.83 -20.97
N CYS A 228 7.99 -3.92 -21.33
CA CYS A 228 6.89 -4.23 -20.41
C CYS A 228 6.40 -5.69 -20.51
N ASN A 229 7.01 -6.54 -21.35
CA ASN A 229 6.51 -7.89 -21.65
C ASN A 229 6.97 -8.98 -20.65
N ASP A 230 7.99 -8.68 -19.85
CA ASP A 230 8.65 -9.55 -18.89
C ASP A 230 8.14 -9.33 -17.45
N ILE A 231 6.88 -8.89 -17.31
CA ILE A 231 6.21 -8.81 -16.01
C ILE A 231 5.84 -10.24 -15.60
N ASP A 232 6.76 -10.88 -14.88
CA ASP A 232 6.55 -12.21 -14.30
C ASP A 232 6.25 -12.14 -12.80
N ASN A 233 5.83 -13.29 -12.27
CA ASN A 233 5.54 -13.51 -10.86
C ASN A 233 6.71 -13.14 -9.92
N ARG A 234 7.95 -13.28 -10.40
CA ARG A 234 9.16 -13.02 -9.61
C ARG A 234 9.43 -11.52 -9.49
N LEU A 235 9.19 -10.75 -10.56
CA LEU A 235 9.21 -9.29 -10.53
C LEU A 235 8.15 -8.76 -9.56
N LEU A 236 6.92 -9.26 -9.71
CA LEU A 236 5.80 -8.87 -8.88
C LEU A 236 6.09 -9.11 -7.39
N HIS A 237 6.48 -10.33 -7.02
CA HIS A 237 6.83 -10.65 -5.63
C HIS A 237 7.87 -9.68 -5.05
N ARG A 238 8.92 -9.34 -5.80
CA ARG A 238 9.96 -8.41 -5.34
C ARG A 238 9.47 -6.96 -5.23
N LEU A 239 8.59 -6.52 -6.11
CA LEU A 239 7.98 -5.19 -6.01
C LEU A 239 7.05 -5.08 -4.79
N LEU A 240 6.34 -6.16 -4.45
CA LEU A 240 5.51 -6.22 -3.24
C LEU A 240 6.39 -6.16 -1.97
N VAL A 241 7.50 -6.90 -1.95
CA VAL A 241 8.49 -6.83 -0.87
C VAL A 241 9.02 -5.40 -0.72
N ILE A 242 9.44 -4.75 -1.82
CA ILE A 242 9.88 -3.35 -1.80
C ILE A 242 8.77 -2.44 -1.25
N HIS A 243 7.53 -2.58 -1.71
CA HIS A 243 6.39 -1.79 -1.22
C HIS A 243 6.26 -1.88 0.32
N ASN A 244 6.29 -3.08 0.87
CA ASN A 244 6.12 -3.30 2.31
C ASN A 244 7.27 -2.70 3.13
N HIS A 245 8.52 -2.89 2.69
CA HIS A 245 9.67 -2.31 3.39
C HIS A 245 9.73 -0.78 3.27
N LEU A 246 9.30 -0.21 2.13
CA LEU A 246 9.13 1.24 2.01
C LEU A 246 8.03 1.75 2.95
N TYR A 247 6.94 1.00 3.13
CA TYR A 247 5.89 1.33 4.09
C TYR A 247 6.43 1.36 5.52
N PHE A 248 7.20 0.36 5.95
CA PHE A 248 7.85 0.37 7.27
C PHE A 248 8.80 1.57 7.43
N LEU A 249 9.64 1.85 6.45
CA LEU A 249 10.52 3.02 6.45
C LEU A 249 9.73 4.34 6.53
N HIS A 250 8.59 4.43 5.85
CA HIS A 250 7.72 5.60 5.89
C HIS A 250 6.99 5.74 7.24
N TYR A 251 6.45 4.65 7.77
CA TYR A 251 5.75 4.61 9.05
C TYR A 251 6.67 4.99 10.21
N GLN A 252 7.89 4.43 10.23
CA GLN A 252 8.92 4.81 11.20
C GLN A 252 9.34 6.28 11.06
N ASN A 253 9.33 6.83 9.85
CA ASN A 253 9.62 8.25 9.60
C ASN A 253 8.49 9.19 10.09
N GLN A 254 7.21 8.76 10.04
CA GLN A 254 6.07 9.58 10.50
C GLN A 254 5.83 9.53 12.01
N ASN A 255 5.93 8.34 12.63
CA ASN A 255 5.58 8.14 14.04
C ASN A 255 6.77 8.24 15.00
N HIS A 256 8.00 8.12 14.49
CA HIS A 256 9.22 8.42 15.24
C HIS A 256 9.85 9.68 14.64
N GLN A 257 10.63 10.42 15.42
CA GLN A 257 11.26 11.71 15.04
C GLN A 257 12.26 11.62 13.85
N ARG A 258 12.24 10.53 13.06
CA ARG A 258 13.13 10.13 11.96
C ARG A 258 12.86 10.86 10.63
N LYS A 259 12.88 12.19 10.64
CA LYS A 259 12.57 13.02 9.45
C LYS A 259 13.61 13.00 8.31
N PHE A 260 14.67 12.20 8.41
CA PHE A 260 15.78 12.25 7.46
C PHE A 260 15.44 11.70 6.06
N LEU A 261 14.39 10.87 5.92
CA LEU A 261 13.94 10.33 4.60
C LEU A 261 12.85 11.18 3.92
N GLU A 262 12.43 12.31 4.49
CA GLU A 262 11.38 13.17 3.90
C GLU A 262 11.69 13.57 2.44
N HIS A 263 12.95 13.77 2.12
CA HIS A 263 13.41 14.19 0.79
C HIS A 263 13.18 13.15 -0.33
N LEU A 264 12.98 11.87 0.02
CA LEU A 264 12.79 10.76 -0.92
C LEU A 264 11.34 10.56 -1.38
N ARG A 265 10.36 11.17 -0.72
CA ARG A 265 8.93 11.06 -1.11
C ARG A 265 8.45 9.59 -1.15
N LEU A 266 8.73 8.87 -0.07
CA LEU A 266 8.41 7.44 0.04
C LEU A 266 6.91 7.16 -0.10
N HIS A 267 6.05 8.03 0.45
CA HIS A 267 4.60 7.90 0.35
C HIS A 267 4.12 7.84 -1.10
N GLU A 268 4.63 8.75 -1.93
CA GLU A 268 4.28 8.83 -3.34
C GLU A 268 4.73 7.57 -4.10
N ALA A 269 5.90 7.02 -3.77
CA ALA A 269 6.39 5.79 -4.40
C ALA A 269 5.61 4.53 -3.97
N ILE A 270 5.28 4.42 -2.68
CA ILE A 270 4.41 3.37 -2.14
C ILE A 270 3.08 3.39 -2.89
N PHE A 271 2.48 4.57 -3.05
CA PHE A 271 1.22 4.72 -3.78
C PHE A 271 1.34 4.28 -5.26
N CYS A 272 2.40 4.71 -5.97
CA CYS A 272 2.62 4.28 -7.36
C CYS A 272 2.83 2.75 -7.48
N LEU A 273 3.54 2.12 -6.53
CA LEU A 273 3.71 0.67 -6.46
C LEU A 273 2.37 -0.05 -6.25
N ALA A 274 1.54 0.45 -5.33
CA ALA A 274 0.23 -0.12 -5.05
C ALA A 274 -0.72 -0.01 -6.25
N VAL A 275 -0.73 1.14 -6.94
CA VAL A 275 -1.54 1.31 -8.16
C VAL A 275 -1.06 0.36 -9.26
N PHE A 276 0.25 0.23 -9.47
CA PHE A 276 0.79 -0.71 -10.46
C PHE A 276 0.36 -2.16 -10.15
N TRP A 277 0.48 -2.58 -8.89
CA TRP A 277 0.02 -3.89 -8.44
C TRP A 277 -1.46 -4.10 -8.76
N ASN A 278 -2.30 -3.15 -8.36
CA ASN A 278 -3.75 -3.25 -8.54
C ASN A 278 -4.16 -3.27 -10.03
N THR A 279 -3.44 -2.59 -10.92
CA THR A 279 -3.71 -2.66 -12.37
C THR A 279 -3.51 -4.05 -12.98
N LEU A 280 -2.75 -4.91 -12.31
CA LEU A 280 -2.47 -6.28 -12.72
C LEU A 280 -3.41 -7.29 -12.03
N THR A 281 -3.85 -7.01 -10.79
CA THR A 281 -4.69 -7.93 -10.01
C THR A 281 -6.20 -7.72 -10.18
N ASP A 282 -6.67 -6.49 -10.45
CA ASP A 282 -8.09 -6.19 -10.73
C ASP A 282 -8.21 -5.40 -12.05
N PRO A 283 -8.05 -6.06 -13.22
CA PRO A 283 -8.04 -5.39 -14.51
C PRO A 283 -9.28 -4.54 -14.82
N PRO A 284 -10.54 -5.01 -14.67
CA PRO A 284 -11.69 -4.34 -15.26
C PRO A 284 -11.98 -2.94 -14.69
N ASN A 285 -11.68 -2.70 -13.41
CA ASN A 285 -11.99 -1.42 -12.75
C ASN A 285 -10.85 -0.39 -12.84
N ILE A 286 -9.64 -0.81 -13.23
CA ILE A 286 -8.39 -0.06 -13.02
C ILE A 286 -7.58 0.09 -14.33
N VAL A 287 -8.12 -0.32 -15.50
CA VAL A 287 -7.42 -0.22 -16.81
C VAL A 287 -6.91 1.20 -17.10
N ILE A 288 -7.71 2.22 -16.78
CA ILE A 288 -7.36 3.64 -17.05
C ILE A 288 -6.03 4.07 -16.40
N TYR A 289 -5.63 3.45 -15.28
CA TYR A 289 -4.40 3.83 -14.58
C TYR A 289 -3.13 3.27 -15.24
N ARG A 290 -3.25 2.30 -16.16
CA ARG A 290 -2.10 1.75 -16.92
C ARG A 290 -1.43 2.80 -17.81
N PHE A 291 -2.17 3.82 -18.24
CA PHE A 291 -1.64 4.95 -19.01
C PHE A 291 -0.77 5.88 -18.16
N SER A 292 -0.98 5.90 -16.84
CA SER A 292 -0.24 6.75 -15.90
C SER A 292 0.96 6.01 -15.28
N VAL A 293 0.78 4.74 -14.89
CA VAL A 293 1.82 3.92 -14.27
C VAL A 293 2.03 2.64 -15.07
N ASN A 294 3.26 2.48 -15.55
CA ASN A 294 3.74 1.29 -16.22
C ASN A 294 5.12 0.92 -15.65
N LYS A 295 5.57 -0.29 -16.00
CA LYS A 295 6.83 -0.86 -15.53
C LYS A 295 8.01 0.11 -15.70
N ARG A 296 8.14 0.78 -16.84
CA ARG A 296 9.28 1.68 -17.14
C ARG A 296 9.37 2.84 -16.14
N ILE A 297 8.27 3.54 -15.91
CA ILE A 297 8.22 4.63 -14.93
C ILE A 297 8.47 4.09 -13.51
N LEU A 298 7.88 2.94 -13.19
CA LEU A 298 8.02 2.36 -11.86
C LEU A 298 9.48 1.96 -11.58
N MET A 299 10.18 1.35 -12.53
CA MET A 299 11.60 1.03 -12.40
C MET A 299 12.45 2.29 -12.21
N GLU A 300 12.13 3.40 -12.88
CA GLU A 300 12.80 4.67 -12.64
C GLU A 300 12.67 5.15 -11.18
N PHE A 301 11.47 5.04 -10.61
CA PHE A 301 11.20 5.46 -9.23
C PHE A 301 11.88 4.55 -8.21
N VAL A 302 11.73 3.23 -8.37
CA VAL A 302 12.33 2.25 -7.47
C VAL A 302 13.86 2.33 -7.53
N ARG A 303 14.45 2.48 -8.73
CA ARG A 303 15.90 2.70 -8.90
C ARG A 303 16.40 3.90 -8.13
N MET A 304 15.72 5.04 -8.29
CA MET A 304 16.09 6.28 -7.60
C MET A 304 16.05 6.08 -6.09
N ILE A 305 15.00 5.45 -5.56
CA ILE A 305 14.86 5.20 -4.12
C ILE A 305 15.94 4.25 -3.62
N ALA A 306 16.15 3.11 -4.29
CA ALA A 306 17.16 2.14 -3.89
C ALA A 306 18.57 2.75 -3.86
N PHE A 307 18.97 3.49 -4.91
CA PHE A 307 20.27 4.15 -4.95
C PHE A 307 20.42 5.27 -3.92
N GLN A 308 19.34 6.01 -3.65
CA GLN A 308 19.36 7.02 -2.60
C GLN A 308 19.40 6.39 -1.20
N LEU A 309 18.73 5.27 -0.96
CA LEU A 309 18.85 4.52 0.29
C LEU A 309 20.28 4.04 0.54
N VAL A 310 21.01 3.59 -0.49
CA VAL A 310 22.45 3.29 -0.38
C VAL A 310 23.24 4.52 0.07
N LYS A 311 23.04 5.67 -0.60
CA LYS A 311 23.74 6.92 -0.26
C LYS A 311 23.43 7.40 1.16
N VAL A 312 22.16 7.35 1.55
CA VAL A 312 21.70 7.71 2.90
C VAL A 312 22.33 6.78 3.93
N LYS A 313 22.32 5.47 3.67
CA LYS A 313 22.93 4.49 4.57
C LYS A 313 24.42 4.79 4.81
N CYS A 314 25.21 4.92 3.73
CA CYS A 314 26.64 5.24 3.85
C CYS A 314 26.89 6.60 4.53
N PHE A 315 26.10 7.62 4.21
CA PHE A 315 26.25 8.94 4.81
C PHE A 315 25.96 8.93 6.32
N LEU A 316 24.91 8.23 6.73
CA LEU A 316 24.54 8.11 8.13
C LEU A 316 25.52 7.26 8.92
N GLU A 317 26.09 6.19 8.33
CA GLU A 317 27.18 5.41 8.93
C GLU A 317 28.44 6.27 9.13
N GLN A 318 28.82 7.10 8.16
CA GLN A 318 29.92 8.06 8.32
C GLN A 318 29.63 9.14 9.37
N THR A 319 28.37 9.57 9.47
CA THR A 319 27.93 10.53 10.48
C THR A 319 27.97 9.91 11.88
N GLU A 320 27.57 8.64 12.00
CA GLU A 320 27.67 7.85 13.23
C GLU A 320 29.12 7.76 13.71
N GLN A 321 30.05 7.45 12.80
CA GLN A 321 31.48 7.39 13.11
C GLN A 321 32.03 8.75 13.57
N LYS A 322 31.70 9.84 12.87
CA LYS A 322 32.10 11.20 13.25
C LYS A 322 31.51 11.63 14.59
N LEU A 323 30.28 11.21 14.90
CA LEU A 323 29.68 11.46 16.21
C LEU A 323 30.43 10.73 17.31
N ARG A 324 30.85 9.48 17.09
CA ARG A 324 31.69 8.74 18.04
C ARG A 324 33.02 9.46 18.31
N GLU A 325 33.68 9.93 17.27
CA GLU A 325 34.92 10.71 17.37
C GLU A 325 34.71 12.00 18.20
N ILE A 326 33.70 12.80 17.86
CA ILE A 326 33.39 14.06 18.56
C ILE A 326 33.04 13.79 20.04
N ILE A 327 32.26 12.75 20.33
CA ILE A 327 31.91 12.39 21.70
C ILE A 327 33.16 11.94 22.47
N GLY A 328 34.02 11.11 21.88
CA GLY A 328 35.28 10.69 22.49
C GLY A 328 36.24 11.84 22.78
N GLU A 329 36.42 12.76 21.82
CA GLU A 329 37.22 13.98 21.98
C GLU A 329 36.66 14.90 23.10
N CYS A 330 35.33 14.99 23.20
CA CYS A 330 34.63 15.73 24.24
C CYS A 330 34.90 15.15 25.63
N GLU A 331 34.79 13.83 25.78
CA GLU A 331 35.07 13.15 27.03
C GLU A 331 36.55 13.32 27.42
N SER A 332 37.50 13.10 26.50
CA SER A 332 38.93 13.24 26.80
C SER A 332 39.32 14.65 27.26
N THR A 333 38.72 15.69 26.69
CA THR A 333 39.00 17.09 27.03
C THR A 333 38.55 17.45 28.46
N ILE A 334 37.56 16.73 28.97
CA ILE A 334 36.87 17.06 30.22
C ILE A 334 37.27 16.14 31.36
N VAL A 335 37.64 14.89 31.06
CA VAL A 335 38.15 13.92 32.04
C VAL A 335 39.24 14.55 32.89
N HIS A 336 40.26 15.17 32.27
CA HIS A 336 41.37 15.77 33.02
C HIS A 336 40.94 16.93 33.94
N LYS A 337 40.01 17.79 33.50
CA LYS A 337 39.47 18.88 34.33
C LYS A 337 38.61 18.36 35.49
N LYS A 338 37.86 17.29 35.26
CA LYS A 338 37.06 16.63 36.32
C LYS A 338 37.94 15.89 37.32
N GLU A 339 39.00 15.23 36.87
CA GLU A 339 40.00 14.60 37.75
C GLU A 339 40.68 15.62 38.65
N SER A 340 41.08 16.78 38.11
CA SER A 340 41.63 17.89 38.90
C SER A 340 40.64 18.38 39.96
N LEU A 341 39.37 18.58 39.58
CA LEU A 341 38.32 19.01 40.52
C LEU A 341 38.08 17.95 41.63
N ILE A 342 38.12 16.66 41.29
CA ILE A 342 37.99 15.58 42.27
C ILE A 342 39.19 15.56 43.22
N ALA A 343 40.41 15.74 42.72
CA ALA A 343 41.60 15.82 43.56
C ALA A 343 41.53 16.98 44.56
N GLU A 344 41.07 18.16 44.12
CA GLU A 344 40.85 19.31 45.00
C GLU A 344 39.75 19.07 46.04
N LEU A 345 38.65 18.43 45.65
CA LEU A 345 37.57 18.06 46.58
C LEU A 345 38.05 17.01 47.61
N MET A 346 38.84 16.03 47.17
CA MET A 346 39.42 15.00 48.04
C MET A 346 40.36 15.63 49.07
N GLU A 347 41.20 16.57 48.66
CA GLU A 347 42.12 17.25 49.56
C GLU A 347 41.39 18.10 50.60
N LYS A 348 40.37 18.87 50.17
CA LYS A 348 39.51 19.63 51.10
C LYS A 348 38.81 18.70 52.10
N MET A 349 38.33 17.54 51.66
CA MET A 349 37.70 16.55 52.55
C MET A 349 38.68 15.93 53.55
N ARG A 350 39.94 15.68 53.17
CA ARG A 350 40.97 15.20 54.11
C ARG A 350 41.23 16.18 55.25
N MET A 351 41.10 17.48 54.97
CA MET A 351 41.28 18.55 55.96
C MET A 351 40.07 18.75 56.89
N SER A 352 38.87 18.36 56.47
CA SER A 352 37.63 18.72 57.17
C SER A 352 36.78 17.54 57.66
N CYS A 353 36.96 16.34 57.09
CA CYS A 353 36.20 15.12 57.42
C CYS A 353 37.03 14.07 58.17
N LYS A 354 36.35 13.11 58.80
CA LYS A 354 37.00 11.95 59.45
C LYS A 354 37.67 11.04 58.40
N VAL A 355 38.79 10.41 58.78
CA VAL A 355 39.58 9.50 57.92
C VAL A 355 38.72 8.40 57.28
N THR A 356 37.77 7.83 58.04
CA THR A 356 36.86 6.79 57.54
C THR A 356 35.94 7.26 56.42
N ILE A 357 35.57 8.54 56.39
CA ILE A 357 34.76 9.13 55.32
C ILE A 357 35.63 9.34 54.08
N CYS A 358 36.87 9.81 54.24
CA CYS A 358 37.79 9.99 53.12
C CYS A 358 38.07 8.66 52.40
N GLN A 359 38.32 7.59 53.16
CA GLN A 359 38.52 6.24 52.63
C GLN A 359 37.30 5.71 51.85
N GLN A 360 36.08 6.07 52.25
CA GLN A 360 34.85 5.69 51.53
C GLN A 360 34.76 6.38 50.15
N TYR A 361 35.09 7.67 50.06
CA TYR A 361 35.07 8.39 48.78
C TYR A 361 36.25 8.00 47.88
N GLU A 362 37.42 7.65 48.44
CA GLU A 362 38.54 7.07 47.68
C GLU A 362 38.17 5.71 47.09
N ALA A 363 37.54 4.83 47.87
CA ALA A 363 37.06 3.54 47.37
C ALA A 363 36.01 3.71 46.25
N LYS A 364 35.09 4.68 46.38
CA LYS A 364 34.14 5.03 45.32
C LYS A 364 34.83 5.57 44.07
N TRP A 365 35.86 6.40 44.22
CA TRP A 365 36.62 6.93 43.08
C TRP A 365 37.37 5.82 42.32
N ILE A 366 38.02 4.90 43.04
CA ILE A 366 38.69 3.72 42.47
C ILE A 366 37.67 2.80 41.77
N ALA A 367 36.47 2.62 42.34
CA ALA A 367 35.39 1.85 41.74
C ALA A 367 34.82 2.51 40.46
N ILE A 368 34.82 3.84 40.38
CA ILE A 368 34.40 4.58 39.18
C ILE A 368 35.44 4.42 38.07
N GLY A 369 36.74 4.52 38.40
CA GLY A 369 37.84 4.28 37.44
C GLY A 369 37.87 2.86 36.86
N SER A 370 37.22 1.89 37.51
CA SER A 370 37.08 0.52 37.01
C SER A 370 35.73 0.20 36.35
N SER A 371 34.73 1.09 36.39
CA SER A 371 33.35 0.81 35.93
C SER A 371 32.77 1.75 34.87
N ASN A 372 33.56 2.65 34.25
CA ASN A 372 33.07 3.59 33.22
C ASN A 372 31.87 4.46 33.69
N GLN A 373 31.74 4.68 35.00
CA GLN A 373 30.65 5.48 35.57
C GLN A 373 30.98 6.98 35.51
N ASN A 374 29.96 7.83 35.32
CA ASN A 374 30.17 9.27 35.21
C ASN A 374 30.64 9.87 36.57
N PRO A 375 31.79 10.58 36.62
CA PRO A 375 32.29 11.21 37.84
C PRO A 375 31.40 12.33 38.41
N ASP A 376 30.47 12.89 37.63
CA ASP A 376 29.61 14.01 38.05
C ASP A 376 28.78 13.69 39.30
N THR A 377 28.30 12.45 39.44
CA THR A 377 27.55 12.03 40.63
C THR A 377 28.41 12.04 41.88
N LEU A 378 29.67 11.60 41.79
CA LEU A 378 30.62 11.63 42.89
C LEU A 378 30.95 13.07 43.27
N ILE A 379 31.24 13.93 42.29
CA ILE A 379 31.54 15.35 42.50
C ILE A 379 30.36 16.05 43.22
N ILE A 380 29.12 15.78 42.79
CA ILE A 380 27.91 16.35 43.43
C ILE A 380 27.76 15.86 44.89
N GLU A 381 28.02 14.58 45.17
CA GLU A 381 28.01 14.04 46.53
C GLU A 381 29.05 14.72 47.42
N MET A 382 30.28 14.86 46.93
CA MET A 382 31.39 15.50 47.64
C MET A 382 31.09 16.98 47.93
N ILE A 383 30.61 17.74 46.93
CA ILE A 383 30.21 19.15 47.10
C ILE A 383 29.09 19.28 48.14
N LYS A 384 28.07 18.42 48.11
CA LYS A 384 26.99 18.44 49.10
C LYS A 384 27.48 18.16 50.52
N ARG A 385 28.51 17.31 50.65
CA ARG A 385 29.11 17.00 51.94
C ARG A 385 29.91 18.19 52.48
N ILE A 386 30.81 18.75 51.66
CA ILE A 386 31.63 19.91 52.03
C ILE A 386 30.75 21.14 52.33
N ARG A 387 29.61 21.30 51.64
CA ARG A 387 28.66 22.38 51.91
C ARG A 387 28.15 22.44 53.36
N LYS A 388 28.19 21.32 54.10
CA LYS A 388 27.84 21.28 55.53
C LYS A 388 28.90 21.91 56.44
N GLU A 389 30.12 22.03 55.95
CA GLU A 389 31.31 22.50 56.68
C GLU A 389 31.77 23.87 56.17
N ASP A 390 31.75 24.10 54.85
CA ASP A 390 32.18 25.33 54.18
C ASP A 390 31.23 25.67 53.03
N HIS A 391 30.23 26.51 53.32
CA HIS A 391 29.12 26.81 52.40
C HIS A 391 29.56 27.65 51.20
N GLU A 392 30.40 28.66 51.40
CA GLU A 392 30.87 29.56 50.33
C GLU A 392 31.80 28.84 49.36
N TRP A 393 32.77 28.06 49.88
CA TRP A 393 33.70 27.32 49.04
C TRP A 393 32.97 26.24 48.22
N ALA A 394 32.04 25.50 48.84
CA ALA A 394 31.24 24.50 48.13
C ALA A 394 30.36 25.11 47.03
N ASN A 395 29.85 26.34 47.21
CA ASN A 395 29.09 27.03 46.17
C ASN A 395 29.98 27.49 45.02
N SER A 396 31.20 27.97 45.31
CA SER A 396 32.20 28.28 44.27
C SER A 396 32.51 27.06 43.39
N LYS A 397 32.78 25.89 44.00
CA LYS A 397 33.02 24.65 43.26
C LYS A 397 31.78 24.11 42.54
N ALA A 398 30.58 24.34 43.05
CA ALA A 398 29.33 24.03 42.34
C ALA A 398 29.15 24.91 41.09
N HIS A 399 29.55 26.18 41.14
CA HIS A 399 29.57 27.07 39.98
C HIS A 399 30.62 26.65 38.95
N GLU A 400 31.80 26.22 39.41
CA GLU A 400 32.86 25.67 38.55
C GLU A 400 32.39 24.41 37.80
N LEU A 401 31.74 23.46 38.49
CA LEU A 401 31.15 22.28 37.85
C LEU A 401 30.09 22.65 36.80
N LYS A 402 29.21 23.61 37.08
CA LYS A 402 28.23 24.10 36.11
C LYS A 402 28.89 24.77 34.90
N ALA A 403 29.96 25.53 35.12
CA ALA A 403 30.72 26.15 34.03
C ALA A 403 31.40 25.09 33.14
N LEU A 404 31.94 24.01 33.72
CA LEU A 404 32.49 22.88 32.97
C LEU A 404 31.42 22.17 32.13
N GLN A 405 30.22 21.94 32.69
CA GLN A 405 29.10 21.35 31.94
C GLN A 405 28.61 22.25 30.80
N GLN A 406 28.58 23.57 31.01
CA GLN A 406 28.21 24.52 29.97
C GLN A 406 29.28 24.62 28.87
N MET A 407 30.57 24.60 29.24
CA MET A 407 31.70 24.55 28.30
C MET A 407 31.64 23.27 27.45
N GLN A 408 31.33 22.13 28.08
CA GLN A 408 31.12 20.86 27.38
C GLN A 408 30.02 20.95 26.33
N LYS A 409 28.86 21.49 26.72
CA LYS A 409 27.71 21.66 25.83
C LYS A 409 28.06 22.58 24.66
N GLN A 410 28.71 23.71 24.93
CA GLN A 410 29.06 24.69 23.92
C GLN A 410 30.08 24.14 22.92
N TRP A 411 31.10 23.42 23.41
CA TRP A 411 32.09 22.74 22.56
C TRP A 411 31.43 21.73 21.61
N LEU A 412 30.49 20.91 22.11
CA LEU A 412 29.75 19.96 21.27
C LEU A 412 28.94 20.67 20.17
N ILE A 413 28.27 21.77 20.51
CA ILE A 413 27.49 22.56 19.54
C ILE A 413 28.41 23.10 18.44
N GLU A 414 29.55 23.68 18.80
CA GLU A 414 30.52 24.21 17.84
C GLU A 414 31.08 23.10 16.93
N GLN A 415 31.38 21.92 17.48
CA GLN A 415 31.81 20.78 16.67
C GLN A 415 30.71 20.29 15.73
N PHE A 416 29.45 20.27 16.16
CA PHE A 416 28.34 19.87 15.29
C PHE A 416 28.09 20.89 14.17
N GLU A 417 28.14 22.19 14.46
CA GLU A 417 27.99 23.25 13.46
C GLU A 417 29.16 23.26 12.46
N GLY A 418 30.38 22.97 12.92
CA GLY A 418 31.57 22.90 12.07
C GLY A 418 31.67 21.63 11.23
N ARG A 419 31.60 20.45 11.86
CA ARG A 419 31.89 19.14 11.26
C ARG A 419 30.65 18.41 10.74
N LEU A 420 29.45 18.71 11.26
CA LEU A 420 28.19 17.99 10.98
C LEU A 420 27.02 18.92 10.61
N LYS A 421 27.21 19.74 9.57
CA LYS A 421 26.23 20.72 9.05
C LYS A 421 24.86 20.15 8.65
N CYS A 422 24.70 18.84 8.57
CA CYS A 422 23.43 18.17 8.26
C CYS A 422 22.48 18.08 9.47
N ILE A 423 22.96 18.30 10.70
CA ILE A 423 22.14 18.27 11.92
C ILE A 423 21.28 19.54 11.96
N LYS A 424 19.95 19.39 11.97
CA LYS A 424 19.04 20.55 11.99
C LYS A 424 19.00 21.28 13.33
N GLN A 425 19.23 20.58 14.45
CA GLN A 425 19.15 21.13 15.80
C GLN A 425 20.34 20.69 16.68
N PRO A 426 21.54 21.27 16.46
CA PRO A 426 22.77 20.89 17.17
C PRO A 426 22.64 20.92 18.71
N GLN A 427 21.90 21.89 19.23
CA GLN A 427 21.69 22.06 20.67
C GLN A 427 20.90 20.91 21.31
N ASN A 428 19.85 20.42 20.64
CA ASN A 428 19.07 19.28 21.11
C ASN A 428 19.88 17.99 21.08
N VAL A 429 20.74 17.82 20.07
CA VAL A 429 21.65 16.69 19.98
C VAL A 429 22.67 16.72 21.12
N ALA A 430 23.27 17.88 21.39
CA ALA A 430 24.20 18.06 22.51
C ALA A 430 23.54 17.75 23.86
N ASP A 431 22.33 18.25 24.11
CA ASP A 431 21.59 17.98 25.35
C ASP A 431 21.28 16.48 25.54
N ARG A 432 20.90 15.79 24.47
CA ARG A 432 20.65 14.34 24.51
C ARG A 432 21.92 13.53 24.74
N ILE A 433 23.03 13.90 24.09
CA ILE A 433 24.33 13.25 24.31
C ILE A 433 24.72 13.37 25.78
N LEU A 434 24.66 14.56 26.36
CA LEU A 434 25.03 14.78 27.76
C LEU A 434 24.12 14.06 28.75
N ALA A 435 22.83 13.89 28.42
CA ALA A 435 21.91 13.10 29.23
C ALA A 435 22.23 11.59 29.17
N GLU A 436 22.54 11.07 27.99
CA GLU A 436 22.76 9.64 27.73
C GLU A 436 24.16 9.16 28.09
N LEU A 437 25.19 10.02 28.02
CA LEU A 437 26.55 9.76 28.48
C LEU A 437 26.62 9.32 29.94
N LYS A 438 25.58 9.63 30.74
CA LYS A 438 25.48 9.19 32.13
C LYS A 438 25.16 7.70 32.28
N ARG A 439 24.68 7.03 31.23
CA ARG A 439 24.00 5.73 31.32
C ARG A 439 24.35 4.72 30.23
N ASN A 440 24.86 5.18 29.09
CA ASN A 440 25.04 4.34 27.91
C ASN A 440 26.44 4.52 27.29
N PRO A 441 26.99 3.47 26.64
CA PRO A 441 28.26 3.59 25.92
C PRO A 441 28.12 4.48 24.68
N VAL A 442 29.21 5.14 24.30
CA VAL A 442 29.29 6.09 23.17
C VAL A 442 28.74 5.51 21.87
N ASP A 443 29.04 4.25 21.56
CA ASP A 443 28.54 3.58 20.34
C ASP A 443 27.01 3.53 20.28
N ARG A 444 26.35 3.22 21.41
CA ARG A 444 24.90 3.16 21.49
C ARG A 444 24.28 4.55 21.41
N ILE A 445 24.95 5.57 21.94
CA ILE A 445 24.51 6.97 21.89
C ILE A 445 24.55 7.48 20.45
N ALA A 446 25.67 7.28 19.75
CA ALA A 446 25.84 7.71 18.35
C ALA A 446 24.79 7.06 17.44
N ALA A 447 24.60 5.74 17.54
CA ALA A 447 23.59 5.02 16.78
C ALA A 447 22.17 5.53 17.11
N SER A 448 21.86 5.74 18.39
CA SER A 448 20.55 6.24 18.85
C SER A 448 20.24 7.62 18.28
N ILE A 449 21.22 8.50 18.21
CA ILE A 449 21.10 9.86 17.66
C ILE A 449 20.83 9.80 16.17
N VAL A 450 21.65 9.06 15.42
CA VAL A 450 21.46 8.88 13.96
C VAL A 450 20.08 8.30 13.66
N ALA A 451 19.61 7.37 14.49
CA ALA A 451 18.32 6.72 14.32
C ALA A 451 17.12 7.54 14.83
N SER A 452 17.28 8.71 15.45
CA SER A 452 16.14 9.46 16.02
C SER A 452 16.10 10.93 15.65
N GLU A 453 17.23 11.51 15.26
CA GLU A 453 17.33 12.93 14.94
C GLU A 453 16.97 13.25 13.49
N SER A 454 16.69 14.53 13.26
CA SER A 454 16.38 15.05 11.93
C SER A 454 17.65 15.54 11.22
N PHE A 455 18.00 14.85 10.15
CA PHE A 455 19.11 15.22 9.26
C PHE A 455 18.58 15.83 7.96
N ASP A 456 19.18 16.92 7.50
CA ASP A 456 18.93 17.43 6.16
C ASP A 456 19.82 16.70 5.13
N LEU A 457 19.17 15.81 4.37
CA LEU A 457 19.81 14.98 3.35
C LEU A 457 19.42 15.41 1.93
N GLU A 458 18.76 16.57 1.73
CA GLU A 458 18.34 17.00 0.39
C GLU A 458 19.52 17.24 -0.57
N HIS A 459 20.71 17.52 -0.04
CA HIS A 459 21.95 17.67 -0.79
C HIS A 459 22.39 16.37 -1.52
N LEU A 460 21.90 15.19 -1.10
CA LEU A 460 22.16 13.89 -1.74
C LEU A 460 21.37 13.72 -3.05
N MET A 461 20.26 14.46 -3.20
CA MET A 461 19.47 14.47 -4.42
C MET A 461 20.12 15.40 -5.44
N ARG A 462 20.71 14.84 -6.52
CA ARG A 462 21.39 15.64 -7.56
C ARG A 462 20.93 15.24 -8.98
N GLY A 463 21.00 16.18 -9.91
CA GLY A 463 20.80 15.94 -11.36
C GLY A 463 19.56 15.11 -11.72
N LYS A 464 19.79 13.88 -12.18
CA LYS A 464 18.78 12.92 -12.62
C LYS A 464 17.80 12.53 -11.49
N ASP A 465 18.25 12.46 -10.24
CA ASP A 465 17.41 12.06 -9.11
C ASP A 465 16.37 13.14 -8.78
N ARG A 466 16.75 14.43 -8.86
CA ARG A 466 15.79 15.54 -8.71
C ARG A 466 14.75 15.58 -9.83
N ARG A 467 15.14 15.21 -11.06
CA ARG A 467 14.20 15.10 -12.19
C ARG A 467 13.22 13.93 -11.96
N THR A 468 13.73 12.79 -11.53
CA THR A 468 12.93 11.59 -11.24
C THR A 468 11.97 11.82 -10.06
N ARG A 469 12.42 12.50 -8.99
CA ARG A 469 11.57 12.93 -7.87
C ARG A 469 10.41 13.81 -8.33
N ARG A 470 10.68 14.81 -9.19
CA ARG A 470 9.62 15.67 -9.75
C ARG A 470 8.63 14.87 -10.59
N LYS A 471 9.13 13.90 -11.38
CA LYS A 471 8.28 12.99 -12.16
C LYS A 471 7.42 12.10 -11.26
N LEU A 472 7.96 11.58 -10.15
CA LEU A 472 7.22 10.82 -9.14
C LEU A 472 6.09 11.65 -8.53
N ILE A 473 6.40 12.87 -8.05
CA ILE A 473 5.40 13.79 -7.47
C ILE A 473 4.30 14.11 -8.50
N LYS A 474 4.68 14.37 -9.76
CA LYS A 474 3.71 14.63 -10.84
C LYS A 474 2.82 13.42 -11.11
N CYS A 475 3.41 12.23 -11.25
CA CYS A 475 2.68 10.98 -11.51
C CYS A 475 1.69 10.68 -10.37
N TYR A 476 2.14 10.78 -9.13
CA TYR A 476 1.29 10.64 -7.94
C TYR A 476 0.11 11.63 -7.94
N GLY A 477 0.39 12.92 -8.21
CA GLY A 477 -0.64 13.95 -8.28
C GLY A 477 -1.70 13.67 -9.35
N GLN A 478 -1.27 13.30 -10.55
CA GLN A 478 -2.15 12.94 -11.67
C GLN A 478 -3.01 11.70 -11.35
N LEU A 479 -2.41 10.62 -10.83
CA LEU A 479 -3.13 9.40 -10.44
C LEU A 479 -4.20 9.68 -9.40
N ARG A 480 -3.88 10.49 -8.40
CA ARG A 480 -4.80 10.81 -7.32
C ARG A 480 -5.97 11.67 -7.78
N GLN A 481 -5.71 12.65 -8.64
CA GLN A 481 -6.75 13.46 -9.25
C GLN A 481 -7.68 12.60 -10.11
N LEU A 482 -7.10 11.73 -10.95
CA LEU A 482 -7.86 10.79 -11.78
C LEU A 482 -8.74 9.87 -10.92
N TYR A 483 -8.17 9.29 -9.86
CA TYR A 483 -8.91 8.42 -8.93
C TYR A 483 -10.07 9.15 -8.24
N SER A 484 -9.81 10.37 -7.77
CA SER A 484 -10.81 11.15 -7.04
C SER A 484 -11.96 11.57 -7.94
N LEU A 485 -11.67 12.04 -9.16
CA LEU A 485 -12.68 12.46 -10.14
C LEU A 485 -13.43 11.26 -10.73
N HIS A 486 -12.75 10.15 -10.98
CA HIS A 486 -13.39 8.91 -11.43
C HIS A 486 -14.40 8.40 -10.40
N LYS A 487 -14.05 8.41 -9.11
CA LYS A 487 -14.97 8.05 -8.02
C LYS A 487 -16.20 8.96 -7.97
N ILE A 488 -16.02 10.27 -8.18
CA ILE A 488 -17.12 11.24 -8.22
C ILE A 488 -18.03 11.03 -9.42
N TYR A 489 -17.44 10.80 -10.60
CA TYR A 489 -18.18 10.46 -11.81
C TYR A 489 -19.07 9.23 -11.58
N ILE A 490 -18.51 8.17 -10.99
CA ILE A 490 -19.27 6.95 -10.63
C ILE A 490 -20.42 7.30 -9.69
N VAL A 491 -20.16 8.02 -8.60
CA VAL A 491 -21.20 8.33 -7.59
C VAL A 491 -22.31 9.20 -8.18
N PHE A 492 -21.99 10.23 -8.97
CA PHE A 492 -23.01 11.04 -9.65
C PHE A 492 -23.79 10.26 -10.71
N SER A 493 -23.14 9.29 -11.39
CA SER A 493 -23.84 8.42 -12.34
C SER A 493 -24.89 7.56 -11.65
N HIS A 494 -24.61 7.08 -10.44
CA HIS A 494 -25.58 6.33 -9.62
C HIS A 494 -26.75 7.22 -9.21
N VAL A 495 -26.49 8.43 -8.69
CA VAL A 495 -27.56 9.39 -8.34
C VAL A 495 -28.50 9.65 -9.52
N SER A 496 -27.96 9.77 -10.74
CA SER A 496 -28.79 10.00 -11.93
C SER A 496 -29.62 8.80 -12.40
N ARG A 497 -29.34 7.60 -11.88
CA ARG A 497 -30.06 6.35 -12.22
C ARG A 497 -31.09 5.95 -11.17
N VAL A 498 -30.99 6.47 -9.95
CA VAL A 498 -31.93 6.15 -8.86
C VAL A 498 -33.23 6.92 -9.06
N GLN A 499 -34.35 6.21 -9.00
CA GLN A 499 -35.67 6.83 -9.02
C GLN A 499 -35.87 7.67 -7.75
N PRO A 500 -36.20 8.97 -7.85
CA PRO A 500 -36.45 9.83 -6.68
C PRO A 500 -37.58 9.33 -5.77
N ALA A 501 -38.46 8.45 -6.27
CA ALA A 501 -39.53 7.81 -5.51
C ALA A 501 -39.01 6.84 -4.43
N ASN A 502 -37.82 6.25 -4.60
CA ASN A 502 -37.18 5.43 -3.58
C ASN A 502 -36.35 6.33 -2.65
N VAL A 503 -37.04 6.94 -1.68
CA VAL A 503 -36.50 8.00 -0.82
C VAL A 503 -35.25 7.55 -0.05
N GLU A 504 -35.23 6.33 0.50
CA GLU A 504 -34.09 5.83 1.28
C GLU A 504 -32.85 5.62 0.41
N THR A 505 -32.99 4.91 -0.70
CA THR A 505 -31.87 4.63 -1.62
C THR A 505 -31.33 5.93 -2.23
N PHE A 506 -32.22 6.88 -2.55
CA PHE A 506 -31.85 8.18 -3.09
C PHE A 506 -31.10 9.03 -2.06
N GLN A 507 -31.54 9.03 -0.80
CA GLN A 507 -30.85 9.73 0.30
C GLN A 507 -29.45 9.17 0.55
N ASP A 508 -29.29 7.85 0.57
CA ASP A 508 -27.97 7.23 0.77
C ASP A 508 -27.01 7.54 -0.38
N CYS A 509 -27.50 7.57 -1.62
CA CYS A 509 -26.72 7.99 -2.77
C CYS A 509 -26.28 9.46 -2.68
N LEU A 510 -27.18 10.36 -2.25
CA LEU A 510 -26.85 11.77 -2.04
C LEU A 510 -25.86 11.97 -0.89
N LYS A 511 -26.04 11.29 0.26
CA LYS A 511 -25.10 11.30 1.38
C LYS A 511 -23.72 10.83 0.93
N ARG A 512 -23.66 9.73 0.17
CA ARG A 512 -22.40 9.22 -0.41
C ARG A 512 -21.75 10.23 -1.36
N THR A 513 -22.54 10.97 -2.13
CA THR A 513 -22.08 12.04 -3.03
C THR A 513 -21.44 13.18 -2.25
N VAL A 514 -22.13 13.70 -1.24
CA VAL A 514 -21.62 14.78 -0.37
C VAL A 514 -20.36 14.35 0.37
N MET A 515 -20.33 13.12 0.90
CA MET A 515 -19.14 12.58 1.56
C MET A 515 -17.95 12.48 0.59
N THR A 516 -18.17 11.95 -0.61
CA THR A 516 -17.11 11.76 -1.60
C THR A 516 -16.57 13.10 -2.11
N LEU A 517 -17.47 14.07 -2.40
CA LEU A 517 -17.09 15.43 -2.78
C LEU A 517 -16.34 16.16 -1.66
N GLY A 518 -16.81 16.06 -0.43
CA GLY A 518 -16.17 16.67 0.72
C GLY A 518 -14.81 16.05 1.03
N GLU A 519 -14.65 14.74 0.86
CA GLU A 519 -13.34 14.09 0.96
C GLU A 519 -12.40 14.58 -0.13
N MET A 520 -12.85 14.64 -1.39
CA MET A 520 -12.03 15.16 -2.48
C MET A 520 -11.53 16.59 -2.22
N LEU A 521 -12.41 17.48 -1.73
CA LEU A 521 -12.08 18.88 -1.48
C LEU A 521 -11.29 19.08 -0.18
N LYS A 522 -11.44 18.18 0.80
CA LYS A 522 -10.71 18.23 2.07
C LYS A 522 -9.28 17.76 1.86
N ASN A 523 -8.38 18.72 1.72
CA ASN A 523 -6.94 18.49 1.78
C ASN A 523 -6.51 18.26 3.24
N THR A 524 -6.04 17.06 3.58
CA THR A 524 -5.39 16.82 4.89
C THR A 524 -3.92 16.44 4.68
N LYS A 525 -3.08 16.63 5.70
CA LYS A 525 -1.65 16.22 5.67
C LYS A 525 -1.49 14.73 5.37
N SER A 526 -2.46 13.90 5.78
CA SER A 526 -2.47 12.45 5.61
C SER A 526 -3.17 12.01 4.31
N THR A 527 -4.11 12.82 3.81
CA THR A 527 -4.85 12.58 2.57
C THR A 527 -4.96 13.85 1.69
N PRO A 528 -3.88 14.25 1.00
CA PRO A 528 -3.93 15.40 0.09
C PRO A 528 -4.71 15.15 -1.22
N ASN A 529 -6.05 15.20 -1.21
CA ASN A 529 -6.92 14.78 -2.33
C ASN A 529 -6.85 15.67 -3.60
N MET A 530 -7.50 16.84 -3.61
CA MET A 530 -7.36 17.81 -4.71
C MET A 530 -6.72 19.15 -4.29
N PRO A 531 -5.48 19.18 -3.78
CA PRO A 531 -4.87 20.44 -3.38
C PRO A 531 -4.00 21.00 -4.49
N ASN A 532 -4.64 21.47 -5.54
CA ASN A 532 -4.03 22.49 -6.38
C ASN A 532 -4.79 23.79 -6.13
N GLY A 533 -4.11 24.86 -5.71
CA GLY A 533 -4.73 26.18 -5.52
C GLY A 533 -5.49 26.62 -6.78
N ARG A 534 -4.98 26.26 -7.97
CA ARG A 534 -5.63 26.50 -9.26
C ARG A 534 -6.92 25.71 -9.44
N LEU A 535 -6.99 24.48 -8.93
CA LEU A 535 -8.17 23.64 -9.04
C LEU A 535 -9.27 24.09 -8.06
N LYS A 536 -8.88 24.50 -6.84
CA LYS A 536 -9.80 25.18 -5.91
C LYS A 536 -10.34 26.47 -6.51
N GLN A 537 -9.49 27.26 -7.16
CA GLN A 537 -9.89 28.48 -7.87
C GLN A 537 -10.84 28.16 -9.03
N ALA A 538 -10.54 27.17 -9.87
CA ALA A 538 -11.38 26.76 -10.98
C ALA A 538 -12.78 26.30 -10.53
N VAL A 539 -12.87 25.48 -9.48
CA VAL A 539 -14.16 25.09 -8.87
C VAL A 539 -14.88 26.31 -8.29
N GLY A 540 -14.15 27.23 -7.66
CA GLY A 540 -14.70 28.47 -7.12
C GLY A 540 -15.27 29.42 -8.17
N CYS A 541 -14.64 29.47 -9.35
CA CYS A 541 -15.11 30.24 -10.51
C CYS A 541 -16.31 29.56 -11.21
N MET A 542 -16.30 28.23 -11.32
CA MET A 542 -17.34 27.48 -12.02
C MET A 542 -18.60 27.24 -11.19
N ILE A 543 -18.52 27.18 -9.86
CA ILE A 543 -19.68 26.95 -8.99
C ILE A 543 -19.92 28.18 -8.11
N THR A 544 -19.22 28.26 -6.98
CA THR A 544 -19.19 29.45 -6.11
C THR A 544 -17.92 29.44 -5.26
N ARG A 545 -17.44 30.62 -4.84
CA ARG A 545 -16.25 30.73 -3.97
C ARG A 545 -16.40 29.98 -2.63
N ARG A 546 -17.63 29.89 -2.10
CA ARG A 546 -17.95 29.21 -0.82
C ARG A 546 -18.25 27.73 -0.97
N PHE A 547 -18.35 27.19 -2.19
CA PHE A 547 -18.75 25.80 -2.44
C PHE A 547 -17.90 24.80 -1.66
N ALA A 548 -16.57 24.95 -1.71
CA ALA A 548 -15.67 24.04 -1.03
C ALA A 548 -15.87 24.03 0.49
N ASP A 549 -16.04 25.20 1.09
CA ASP A 549 -16.20 25.34 2.54
C ASP A 549 -17.54 24.74 3.00
N ILE A 550 -18.61 24.95 2.23
CA ILE A 550 -19.95 24.39 2.48
C ILE A 550 -19.91 22.86 2.42
N VAL A 551 -19.33 22.29 1.35
CA VAL A 551 -19.27 20.84 1.16
C VAL A 551 -18.38 20.16 2.22
N ILE A 552 -17.26 20.79 2.61
CA ILE A 552 -16.41 20.30 3.69
C ILE A 552 -17.16 20.32 5.03
N SER A 553 -17.92 21.38 5.30
CA SER A 553 -18.76 21.49 6.50
C SER A 553 -19.79 20.36 6.54
N LEU A 554 -20.56 20.18 5.47
CA LEU A 554 -21.54 19.09 5.35
C LEU A 554 -20.88 17.72 5.55
N ARG A 555 -19.74 17.45 4.90
CA ARG A 555 -19.01 16.19 5.09
C ARG A 555 -18.58 15.99 6.54
N ASN A 556 -18.11 17.02 7.23
CA ASN A 556 -17.71 16.88 8.64
C ASN A 556 -18.91 16.58 9.55
N SER A 557 -20.08 17.15 9.26
CA SER A 557 -21.33 16.85 9.98
C SER A 557 -21.78 15.40 9.79
N TYR A 558 -21.67 14.84 8.58
CA TYR A 558 -22.09 13.47 8.27
C TYR A 558 -21.03 12.39 8.48
N ALA A 559 -19.75 12.75 8.64
CA ALA A 559 -18.66 11.78 8.77
C ALA A 559 -18.57 11.11 10.16
N ARG A 560 -19.33 11.58 11.16
CA ARG A 560 -19.33 11.01 12.52
C ARG A 560 -20.76 10.57 12.86
N PRO A 561 -20.97 9.31 13.30
CA PRO A 561 -22.32 8.79 13.58
C PRO A 561 -23.07 9.50 14.74
N PHE A 562 -22.38 10.32 15.54
CA PHE A 562 -22.94 11.03 16.70
C PHE A 562 -22.54 12.51 16.75
N ALA A 563 -22.49 13.20 15.61
CA ALA A 563 -22.27 14.65 15.64
C ALA A 563 -23.49 15.35 16.26
N LEU A 564 -23.29 16.23 17.26
CA LEU A 564 -24.38 17.03 17.86
C LEU A 564 -25.19 17.78 16.80
N SER A 565 -24.52 18.28 15.75
CA SER A 565 -25.16 18.90 14.59
C SER A 565 -26.11 17.96 13.84
N GLN A 566 -25.84 16.65 13.79
CA GLN A 566 -26.71 15.66 13.16
C GLN A 566 -27.93 15.33 14.03
N LEU A 567 -27.75 15.31 15.37
CA LEU A 567 -28.85 15.11 16.33
C LEU A 567 -29.82 16.30 16.38
N LEU A 568 -29.37 17.49 15.96
CA LEU A 568 -30.17 18.72 15.92
C LEU A 568 -30.86 18.95 14.57
N ILE A 569 -30.58 18.15 13.54
CA ILE A 569 -31.23 18.27 12.22
C ILE A 569 -32.56 17.49 12.26
N ASP A 570 -33.67 18.21 12.11
CA ASP A 570 -35.00 17.61 11.92
C ASP A 570 -35.01 16.74 10.65
N ALA A 571 -35.38 15.46 10.77
CA ALA A 571 -35.48 14.52 9.67
C ALA A 571 -36.40 15.02 8.53
N ASN A 572 -37.41 15.83 8.84
CA ASN A 572 -38.29 16.42 7.83
C ASN A 572 -37.66 17.62 7.11
N LEU A 573 -36.79 18.38 7.78
CA LEU A 573 -35.97 19.41 7.14
C LEU A 573 -34.91 18.76 6.24
N GLU A 574 -34.26 17.68 6.71
CA GLU A 574 -33.29 16.90 5.92
C GLU A 574 -33.95 16.35 4.64
N ARG A 575 -35.16 15.78 4.75
CA ARG A 575 -35.96 15.33 3.60
C ARG A 575 -36.26 16.45 2.60
N ARG A 576 -36.65 17.64 3.07
CA ARG A 576 -36.95 18.80 2.19
C ARG A 576 -35.70 19.35 1.49
N VAL A 577 -34.55 19.34 2.16
CA VAL A 577 -33.27 19.74 1.57
C VAL A 577 -32.83 18.71 0.52
N TYR A 578 -33.00 17.42 0.78
CA TYR A 578 -32.65 16.37 -0.19
C TYR A 578 -33.60 16.30 -1.38
N SER A 579 -34.87 16.66 -1.24
CA SER A 579 -35.80 16.72 -2.38
C SER A 579 -35.50 17.88 -3.34
N SER A 580 -34.84 18.93 -2.86
CA SER A 580 -34.45 20.11 -3.66
C SER A 580 -32.99 20.06 -4.18
N LEU A 581 -32.11 19.28 -3.54
CA LEU A 581 -30.72 19.04 -3.97
C LEU A 581 -30.55 18.55 -5.43
N PRO A 582 -31.33 17.56 -5.95
CA PRO A 582 -31.07 17.01 -7.29
C PRO A 582 -31.02 18.05 -8.41
N GLN A 583 -31.85 19.09 -8.36
CA GLN A 583 -31.84 20.17 -9.36
C GLN A 583 -30.52 20.97 -9.35
N GLN A 584 -29.92 21.15 -8.17
CA GLN A 584 -28.62 21.83 -8.03
C GLN A 584 -27.42 20.88 -8.31
N THR A 585 -27.60 19.57 -8.17
CA THR A 585 -26.53 18.58 -8.43
C THR A 585 -26.14 18.45 -9.90
N VAL A 586 -27.03 18.81 -10.84
CA VAL A 586 -26.74 18.71 -12.28
C VAL A 586 -25.60 19.64 -12.68
N VAL A 587 -25.64 20.92 -12.26
CA VAL A 587 -24.56 21.88 -12.53
C VAL A 587 -23.23 21.38 -11.94
N ILE A 588 -23.26 20.94 -10.67
CA ILE A 588 -22.08 20.42 -9.97
C ILE A 588 -21.51 19.22 -10.72
N ARG A 589 -22.37 18.28 -11.14
CA ARG A 589 -21.98 17.12 -11.94
C ARG A 589 -21.31 17.55 -13.25
N MET A 590 -21.87 18.52 -13.98
CA MET A 590 -21.30 18.95 -15.27
C MET A 590 -19.94 19.62 -15.10
N VAL A 591 -19.76 20.42 -14.04
CA VAL A 591 -18.45 20.99 -13.69
C VAL A 591 -17.44 19.89 -13.33
N MET A 592 -17.84 18.89 -12.54
CA MET A 592 -16.95 17.77 -12.19
C MET A 592 -16.62 16.90 -13.40
N ASN A 593 -17.58 16.68 -14.31
CA ASN A 593 -17.37 16.00 -15.59
C ASN A 593 -16.39 16.76 -16.48
N LEU A 594 -16.47 18.09 -16.52
CA LEU A 594 -15.52 18.92 -17.27
C LEU A 594 -14.09 18.78 -16.69
N LEU A 595 -13.94 18.84 -15.37
CA LEU A 595 -12.64 18.60 -14.71
C LEU A 595 -12.12 17.17 -14.98
N PHE A 596 -13.01 16.18 -14.99
CA PHE A 596 -12.65 14.80 -15.30
C PHE A 596 -12.14 14.67 -16.73
N VAL A 597 -12.79 15.32 -17.70
CA VAL A 597 -12.32 15.39 -19.10
C VAL A 597 -10.93 15.99 -19.19
N VAL A 598 -10.66 17.11 -18.51
CA VAL A 598 -9.33 17.75 -18.49
C VAL A 598 -8.26 16.79 -17.97
N VAL A 599 -8.51 16.10 -16.85
CA VAL A 599 -7.56 15.16 -16.26
C VAL A 599 -7.34 13.93 -17.15
N MET A 600 -8.40 13.39 -17.75
CA MET A 600 -8.28 12.29 -18.73
C MET A 600 -7.43 12.70 -19.93
N SER A 601 -7.65 13.90 -20.49
CA SER A 601 -6.84 14.43 -21.59
C SER A 601 -5.38 14.64 -21.19
N GLU A 602 -5.11 15.12 -19.97
CA GLU A 602 -3.73 15.28 -19.48
C GLU A 602 -2.99 13.94 -19.33
N VAL A 603 -3.68 12.92 -18.81
CA VAL A 603 -3.15 11.55 -18.68
C VAL A 603 -2.87 10.96 -20.07
N ARG A 604 -3.85 11.08 -20.99
CA ARG A 604 -3.73 10.63 -22.38
C ARG A 604 -2.52 11.28 -23.09
N ARG A 605 -2.38 12.61 -23.00
CA ARG A 605 -1.21 13.34 -23.55
C ARG A 605 0.10 12.91 -22.93
N SER A 606 0.12 12.73 -21.61
CA SER A 606 1.32 12.29 -20.89
C SER A 606 1.76 10.92 -21.38
N PHE A 607 0.81 10.01 -21.62
CA PHE A 607 1.07 8.69 -22.18
C PHE A 607 1.59 8.77 -23.62
N TYR A 608 1.02 9.61 -24.49
CA TYR A 608 1.51 9.79 -25.86
C TYR A 608 2.94 10.34 -25.88
N GLY A 609 3.23 11.29 -25.00
CA GLY A 609 4.60 11.76 -24.78
C GLY A 609 5.55 10.65 -24.35
N MET A 610 5.08 9.58 -23.69
CA MET A 610 5.91 8.40 -23.40
C MET A 610 6.12 7.53 -24.63
N LEU A 611 5.08 7.31 -25.44
CA LEU A 611 5.18 6.55 -26.69
C LEU A 611 6.24 7.16 -27.61
N MET A 612 6.18 8.48 -27.81
CA MET A 612 7.14 9.24 -28.63
C MET A 612 8.59 9.22 -28.09
N ARG A 613 8.80 8.86 -26.81
CA ARG A 613 10.12 8.75 -26.18
C ARG A 613 10.63 7.31 -26.11
N CYS A 614 9.94 6.35 -26.74
CA CYS A 614 10.45 4.99 -26.88
C CYS A 614 11.65 4.98 -27.83
N GLY A 615 12.82 4.58 -27.33
CA GLY A 615 14.05 4.52 -28.13
C GLY A 615 14.15 3.31 -29.06
N SER A 616 13.18 2.40 -29.03
CA SER A 616 13.10 1.24 -29.94
C SER A 616 11.65 0.85 -30.23
N LEU A 617 11.44 0.19 -31.38
CA LEU A 617 10.13 -0.36 -31.77
C LEU A 617 9.64 -1.43 -30.79
N ASP A 618 10.55 -2.26 -30.26
CA ASP A 618 10.17 -3.28 -29.27
C ASP A 618 9.69 -2.67 -27.95
N ALA A 619 10.34 -1.58 -27.50
CA ALA A 619 9.89 -0.85 -26.32
C ALA A 619 8.52 -0.19 -26.54
N LEU A 620 8.29 0.36 -27.74
CA LEU A 620 7.00 0.92 -28.13
C LEU A 620 5.90 -0.16 -28.13
N ARG A 621 6.14 -1.28 -28.82
CA ARG A 621 5.19 -2.41 -28.91
C ARG A 621 4.87 -2.98 -27.53
N SER A 622 5.88 -3.20 -26.68
CA SER A 622 5.67 -3.72 -25.33
C SER A 622 4.81 -2.79 -24.47
N LEU A 623 4.98 -1.47 -24.61
CA LEU A 623 4.19 -0.48 -23.87
C LEU A 623 2.74 -0.43 -24.35
N LEU A 624 2.51 -0.53 -25.66
CA LEU A 624 1.17 -0.60 -26.26
C LEU A 624 0.42 -1.88 -25.86
N ILE A 625 1.12 -3.03 -25.82
CA ILE A 625 0.55 -4.30 -25.38
C ILE A 625 0.13 -4.22 -23.91
N TYR A 626 0.94 -3.59 -23.05
CA TYR A 626 0.67 -3.45 -21.62
C TYR A 626 -0.60 -2.64 -21.32
N THR A 627 -0.80 -1.50 -21.99
CA THR A 627 -1.93 -0.61 -21.69
C THR A 627 -3.26 -1.18 -22.15
N SER A 628 -3.45 -1.32 -23.46
CA SER A 628 -4.47 -2.14 -24.12
C SER A 628 -4.38 -1.96 -25.65
N LYS A 629 -5.10 -2.78 -26.43
CA LYS A 629 -5.18 -2.65 -27.89
C LYS A 629 -5.82 -1.33 -28.36
N GLN A 630 -6.53 -0.60 -27.50
CA GLN A 630 -7.28 0.61 -27.84
C GLN A 630 -6.99 1.76 -26.87
N ASP A 631 -7.27 2.98 -27.31
CA ASP A 631 -7.28 4.15 -26.45
C ASP A 631 -8.52 4.15 -25.56
N VAL A 632 -8.34 3.73 -24.30
CA VAL A 632 -9.43 3.63 -23.32
C VAL A 632 -10.00 4.99 -22.91
N PHE A 633 -9.33 6.10 -23.24
CA PHE A 633 -9.80 7.44 -22.90
C PHE A 633 -10.56 8.12 -24.03
N PHE A 634 -10.36 7.74 -25.28
CA PHE A 634 -10.96 8.39 -26.44
C PHE A 634 -12.50 8.43 -26.34
N THR A 635 -13.14 7.27 -26.21
CA THR A 635 -14.60 7.17 -26.13
C THR A 635 -15.15 7.85 -24.87
N PRO A 636 -14.64 7.58 -23.65
CA PRO A 636 -15.12 8.26 -22.45
C PRO A 636 -14.98 9.78 -22.49
N ILE A 637 -13.87 10.32 -23.01
CA ILE A 637 -13.70 11.77 -23.16
C ILE A 637 -14.80 12.33 -24.04
N GLN A 638 -15.06 11.73 -25.20
CA GLN A 638 -16.11 12.20 -26.12
C GLN A 638 -17.51 12.09 -25.50
N THR A 639 -17.85 10.97 -24.86
CA THR A 639 -19.15 10.76 -24.25
C THR A 639 -19.39 11.76 -23.10
N VAL A 640 -18.43 11.88 -22.18
CA VAL A 640 -18.57 12.75 -21.01
C VAL A 640 -18.58 14.22 -21.43
N PHE A 641 -17.72 14.62 -22.37
CA PHE A 641 -17.70 15.98 -22.90
C PHE A 641 -18.98 16.30 -23.67
N GLY A 642 -19.52 15.35 -24.44
CA GLY A 642 -20.81 15.47 -25.12
C GLY A 642 -21.97 15.82 -24.17
N GLN A 643 -22.01 15.16 -23.00
CA GLN A 643 -23.00 15.48 -21.95
C GLN A 643 -22.86 16.91 -21.43
N VAL A 644 -21.61 17.37 -21.23
CA VAL A 644 -21.34 18.74 -20.78
C VAL A 644 -21.79 19.73 -21.85
N THR A 645 -21.38 19.55 -23.10
CA THR A 645 -21.75 20.47 -24.20
C THR A 645 -23.26 20.53 -24.43
N GLN A 646 -23.96 19.39 -24.33
CA GLN A 646 -25.41 19.34 -24.48
C GLN A 646 -26.10 20.11 -23.34
N TYR A 647 -25.64 19.93 -22.10
CA TYR A 647 -26.16 20.67 -20.96
C TYR A 647 -26.01 22.19 -21.14
N PHE A 648 -24.79 22.66 -21.46
CA PHE A 648 -24.54 24.09 -21.64
C PHE A 648 -25.29 24.67 -22.85
N ALA A 649 -25.49 23.91 -23.93
CA ALA A 649 -26.32 24.33 -25.04
C ALA A 649 -27.80 24.51 -24.63
N ASN A 650 -28.35 23.57 -23.85
CA ASN A 650 -29.72 23.65 -23.35
C ASN A 650 -29.92 24.83 -22.41
N VAL A 651 -28.98 25.07 -21.48
CA VAL A 651 -29.05 26.22 -20.55
C VAL A 651 -28.92 27.53 -21.31
N LYS A 652 -28.08 27.59 -22.35
CA LYS A 652 -27.97 28.77 -23.21
C LYS A 652 -29.31 29.11 -23.88
N GLY A 653 -29.98 28.11 -24.47
CA GLY A 653 -31.29 28.30 -25.08
C GLY A 653 -32.35 28.76 -24.05
N LEU A 654 -32.34 28.18 -22.85
CA LEU A 654 -33.25 28.57 -21.78
C LEU A 654 -32.98 30.01 -21.29
N LEU A 655 -31.73 30.43 -21.18
CA LEU A 655 -31.38 31.80 -20.79
C LEU A 655 -31.81 32.82 -21.85
N GLU A 656 -31.65 32.49 -23.14
CA GLU A 656 -32.11 33.33 -24.26
C GLU A 656 -33.65 33.46 -24.30
N GLU A 657 -34.36 32.42 -23.88
CA GLU A 657 -35.82 32.45 -23.70
C GLU A 657 -36.20 33.31 -22.49
N LEU A 658 -35.60 33.05 -21.32
CA LEU A 658 -35.87 33.77 -20.07
C LEU A 658 -35.52 35.25 -20.15
N SER A 659 -34.52 35.64 -20.95
CA SER A 659 -34.16 37.05 -21.16
C SER A 659 -35.27 37.87 -21.83
N LYS A 660 -36.25 37.22 -22.47
CA LYS A 660 -37.40 37.89 -23.11
C LYS A 660 -38.52 38.24 -22.12
N TYR A 661 -38.47 37.71 -20.90
CA TYR A 661 -39.46 37.95 -19.86
C TYR A 661 -39.03 39.08 -18.91
N PRO A 662 -39.93 39.68 -18.13
CA PRO A 662 -39.61 40.77 -17.19
C PRO A 662 -38.48 40.41 -16.19
N PHE A 663 -38.36 39.13 -15.84
CA PHE A 663 -37.30 38.60 -14.98
C PHE A 663 -35.89 38.76 -15.60
N GLY A 664 -35.79 38.77 -16.93
CA GLY A 664 -34.55 38.94 -17.67
C GLY A 664 -33.88 40.31 -17.47
N ASN A 665 -34.63 41.31 -16.99
CA ASN A 665 -34.13 42.67 -16.74
C ASN A 665 -33.64 42.89 -15.29
N THR A 666 -33.61 41.84 -14.47
CA THR A 666 -33.16 41.93 -13.07
C THR A 666 -31.64 41.90 -12.96
N VAL A 667 -31.09 42.56 -11.94
CA VAL A 667 -29.63 42.58 -11.66
C VAL A 667 -29.11 41.17 -11.34
N GLU A 668 -29.94 40.36 -10.70
CA GLU A 668 -29.67 38.96 -10.40
C GLU A 668 -29.53 38.13 -11.68
N PHE A 669 -30.41 38.34 -12.68
CA PHE A 669 -30.33 37.66 -13.96
C PHE A 669 -29.04 38.03 -14.72
N THR A 670 -28.66 39.31 -14.74
CA THR A 670 -27.40 39.76 -15.37
C THR A 670 -26.19 39.08 -14.75
N LYS A 671 -26.14 38.96 -13.41
CA LYS A 671 -25.05 38.26 -12.71
C LYS A 671 -24.99 36.77 -13.06
N ILE A 672 -26.14 36.11 -13.19
CA ILE A 672 -26.23 34.70 -13.61
C ILE A 672 -25.72 34.55 -15.05
N GLN A 673 -26.09 35.48 -15.94
CA GLN A 673 -25.66 35.48 -17.34
C GLN A 673 -24.15 35.70 -17.48
N GLU A 674 -23.57 36.64 -16.74
CA GLU A 674 -22.11 36.86 -16.68
C GLU A 674 -21.37 35.62 -16.18
N GLN A 675 -21.85 35.00 -15.10
CA GLN A 675 -21.26 33.77 -14.57
C GLN A 675 -21.36 32.61 -15.58
N PHE A 676 -22.49 32.48 -16.27
CA PHE A 676 -22.71 31.47 -17.30
C PHE A 676 -21.80 31.68 -18.52
N GLN A 677 -21.55 32.93 -18.94
CA GLN A 677 -20.61 33.24 -20.02
C GLN A 677 -19.19 32.79 -19.68
N ILE A 678 -18.73 32.99 -18.44
CA ILE A 678 -17.43 32.49 -17.98
C ILE A 678 -17.36 30.97 -18.10
N GLN A 679 -18.41 30.26 -17.67
CA GLN A 679 -18.48 28.79 -17.77
C GLN A 679 -18.42 28.32 -19.24
N CYS A 680 -19.18 28.97 -20.14
CA CYS A 680 -19.15 28.68 -21.57
C CYS A 680 -17.77 28.93 -22.19
N GLY A 681 -17.07 29.99 -21.78
CA GLY A 681 -15.68 30.26 -22.20
C GLY A 681 -14.74 29.10 -21.86
N ILE A 682 -14.81 28.58 -20.62
CA ILE A 682 -14.01 27.42 -20.19
C ILE A 682 -14.36 26.17 -21.02
N VAL A 683 -15.64 25.94 -21.31
CA VAL A 683 -16.09 24.80 -22.13
C VAL A 683 -15.51 24.88 -23.55
N GLU A 684 -15.51 26.06 -24.19
CA GLU A 684 -14.92 26.24 -25.51
C GLU A 684 -13.38 26.12 -25.50
N GLU A 685 -12.69 26.57 -24.45
CA GLU A 685 -11.25 26.31 -24.28
C GLU A 685 -10.97 24.81 -24.22
N VAL A 686 -11.75 24.05 -23.44
CA VAL A 686 -11.61 22.59 -23.35
C VAL A 686 -11.93 21.90 -24.68
N LYS A 687 -12.90 22.41 -25.43
CA LYS A 687 -13.23 21.92 -26.78
C LYS A 687 -12.06 22.09 -27.74
N ALA A 688 -11.43 23.28 -27.77
CA ALA A 688 -10.25 23.54 -28.59
C ALA A 688 -9.08 22.61 -28.20
N MET A 689 -8.91 22.40 -26.89
CA MET A 689 -7.93 21.46 -26.32
C MET A 689 -8.12 20.03 -26.84
N ILE A 690 -9.36 19.53 -26.83
CA ILE A 690 -9.71 18.18 -27.31
C ILE A 690 -9.55 18.09 -28.83
N ALA A 691 -9.88 19.15 -29.57
CA ALA A 691 -9.72 19.19 -31.02
C ALA A 691 -8.24 19.07 -31.43
N ALA A 692 -7.34 19.79 -30.77
CA ALA A 692 -5.90 19.67 -30.98
C ALA A 692 -5.37 18.24 -30.69
N ASP A 693 -5.97 17.53 -29.73
CA ASP A 693 -5.60 16.15 -29.40
C ASP A 693 -6.11 15.10 -30.39
N LYS A 694 -6.96 15.47 -31.35
CA LYS A 694 -7.41 14.56 -32.42
C LYS A 694 -6.37 14.40 -33.53
N GLU A 695 -5.42 15.33 -33.65
CA GLU A 695 -4.33 15.25 -34.64
C GLU A 695 -3.30 14.16 -34.31
N LEU A 696 -3.25 13.72 -33.05
CA LEU A 696 -2.44 12.60 -32.57
C LEU A 696 -3.31 11.34 -32.46
N ASP A 697 -3.25 10.48 -33.47
CA ASP A 697 -4.04 9.26 -33.53
C ASP A 697 -3.28 8.03 -32.97
N TYR A 698 -3.91 7.35 -32.01
CA TYR A 698 -3.39 6.12 -31.39
C TYR A 698 -3.22 4.99 -32.40
N GLU A 699 -4.16 4.87 -33.34
CA GLU A 699 -4.15 3.85 -34.38
C GLU A 699 -2.99 4.09 -35.36
N SER A 700 -2.75 5.35 -35.74
CA SER A 700 -1.61 5.74 -36.59
C SER A 700 -0.24 5.40 -35.97
N LEU A 701 -0.08 5.54 -34.64
CA LEU A 701 1.15 5.20 -33.91
C LEU A 701 1.34 3.69 -33.72
N ARG A 702 0.27 2.90 -33.88
CA ARG A 702 0.29 1.43 -33.78
C ARG A 702 0.64 0.76 -35.11
N GLN A 703 0.27 1.36 -36.25
CA GLN A 703 0.53 0.80 -37.57
C GLN A 703 1.99 0.98 -38.03
N LYS A 704 2.74 1.90 -37.40
CA LYS A 704 4.19 2.04 -37.53
C LYS A 704 4.91 1.11 -36.56
#